data_AF-R0JAC8-F1
#
_entry.id   AF-R0JAC8-F1
#
_cell.length_a   1.000
_cell.length_b   1.000
_cell.length_c   1.000
_cell.angle_alpha   90.00
_cell.angle_beta   90.00
_cell.angle_gamma   90.00
#
_symmetry.space_group_name_H-M   'P 1'
#
loop_
_entity.id
_entity.type
_entity.pdbx_description
1 polymer ?
#
loop_
_entity_poly.entity_id
_entity_poly.type
_entity_poly.pdbx_seq_one_letter_code
_entity_poly.pdbx_strand_id
1 'polypeptide(L)'
;QREKDAGSRCVISMNSNSTSIYDPRNPGHMKTFTFDLAYWSHSGFLKDENGTFISAGSNSYAGQREVFRDLGQGVLESAWQGYNATLLAYGQTGSGKSYSMIGYGANRGLVPSVCEELFKAIQSQEKNKQYQITFSMLEIYNEQVIDLLSKTRKPSGLKIREDRHQGFYVDGLKLVPCDNYAQIERLMDQGNKMRTTATTTMNASSSRSHMVVTIQFKQVQFPHPQAAGPALSDEAITKQSVINLVDLAGSERQKSSGSEKDRLKEGTRVNLSLTTLGNVISALAEAATGKKVLHIPYRDSVLTKLLQSALGGNSKTIMIAAVSPADICYEETLSTLRYAERTKKIRNKAVVNASPAEKLIRELKAENNKLLSRLAGPGSTGRSIADETPELRLLEESERWMRSTQEAWEARLEEARQEHPTEMTYFSILAQERRMMETFPYLLNINEDPQLSWVLKHFIQDGTCDVGQSTSNAIILRGLGISDKHATFTNADGKVTLAPRDMCKVVVNGVPITGKTKLQHLDRVILGSNSAYLYVGPPAERTEEDLSRYDYDFFQSELAAAEGFSVDKLGAAGSGEGRADPSVLAAFHDYIKLMPLVAEANQMSQELKKELKFELKVKNLALSDSRGHDLQKEITVKVTHATTNQVWVWSKAKFINRKFLMEELYQRFLEGENTDVNQDSDPFWDPVEVVHVGSAHVWLQALAYRMKLEEQTELLNSEGLEEAVLLIDLSPCSSDGRLFGEDDMVIDPLELLGRRVDFQIHVAECLGV
;
A
#
# COMPACT_ATOMS: atom_id res chain seq x y z
N GLN A 1 -8.00 15.73 -4.32
CA GLN A 1 -9.30 16.08 -4.90
C GLN A 1 -10.43 15.45 -4.09
N ARG A 2 -10.47 14.12 -3.95
CA ARG A 2 -11.37 13.36 -3.06
C ARG A 2 -11.80 14.05 -1.75
N GLU A 3 -10.84 14.49 -0.93
CA GLU A 3 -11.12 15.14 0.36
C GLU A 3 -11.85 16.49 0.19
N LYS A 4 -11.55 17.24 -0.87
CA LYS A 4 -12.26 18.49 -1.20
C LYS A 4 -13.68 18.19 -1.69
N ASP A 5 -13.84 17.17 -2.53
CA ASP A 5 -15.14 16.77 -3.07
C ASP A 5 -16.06 16.31 -1.94
N ALA A 6 -15.54 15.52 -1.00
CA ALA A 6 -16.25 15.10 0.21
C ALA A 6 -16.55 16.23 1.22
N GLY A 7 -16.14 17.48 0.94
CA GLY A 7 -16.33 18.60 1.85
C GLY A 7 -15.58 18.48 3.17
N SER A 8 -14.51 17.66 3.22
CA SER A 8 -13.72 17.43 4.43
C SER A 8 -13.05 18.69 4.94
N ARG A 9 -13.05 18.88 6.25
CA ARG A 9 -12.36 19.99 6.90
C ARG A 9 -10.95 19.58 7.27
N CYS A 10 -10.04 20.55 7.25
CA CYS A 10 -8.70 20.35 7.75
C CYS A 10 -8.71 20.25 9.28
N VAL A 11 -8.19 19.14 9.83
CA VAL A 11 -8.08 18.89 11.28
C VAL A 11 -6.64 18.89 11.79
N ILE A 12 -5.67 19.22 10.94
CA ILE A 12 -4.26 19.31 11.33
C ILE A 12 -3.76 20.75 11.17
N SER A 13 -2.94 21.18 12.12
CA SER A 13 -2.11 22.38 11.96
C SER A 13 -0.67 22.05 12.33
N MET A 14 0.28 22.48 11.50
CA MET A 14 1.72 22.33 11.75
C MET A 14 2.36 23.70 11.95
N ASN A 15 3.23 23.82 12.95
CA ASN A 15 4.06 24.99 13.18
C ASN A 15 5.45 24.55 13.62
N SER A 16 6.46 24.86 12.81
CA SER A 16 7.84 24.41 13.01
C SER A 16 7.88 22.88 13.20
N ASN A 17 8.26 22.38 14.38
CA ASN A 17 8.34 20.96 14.70
C ASN A 17 7.12 20.41 15.46
N SER A 18 6.09 21.24 15.64
CA SER A 18 4.87 20.90 16.38
C SER A 18 3.72 20.62 15.41
N THR A 19 3.06 19.48 15.60
CA THR A 19 1.88 19.06 14.84
C THR A 19 0.71 18.89 15.79
N SER A 20 -0.36 19.66 15.58
CA SER A 20 -1.59 19.59 16.38
C SER A 20 -2.75 19.02 15.56
N ILE A 21 -3.59 18.20 16.18
CA ILE A 21 -4.76 17.55 15.57
C ILE A 21 -6.05 17.78 16.38
N TYR A 22 -7.06 18.36 15.74
CA TYR A 22 -8.34 18.73 16.36
C TYR A 22 -9.35 17.60 16.21
N ASP A 23 -10.03 17.20 17.29
CA ASP A 23 -11.11 16.20 17.19
C ASP A 23 -12.37 16.83 16.57
N PRO A 24 -12.80 16.39 15.37
CA PRO A 24 -13.99 16.95 14.74
C PRO A 24 -15.28 16.70 15.53
N ARG A 25 -15.30 15.68 16.40
CA ARG A 25 -16.46 15.36 17.27
C ARG A 25 -16.42 16.09 18.61
N ASN A 26 -15.26 16.62 18.99
CA ASN A 26 -15.07 17.35 20.24
C ASN A 26 -14.12 18.53 20.03
N PRO A 27 -14.64 19.70 19.59
CA PRO A 27 -13.82 20.86 19.21
C PRO A 27 -12.89 21.40 20.31
N GLY A 28 -13.17 21.10 21.59
CA GLY A 28 -12.32 21.49 22.72
C GLY A 28 -11.12 20.56 22.95
N HIS A 29 -11.06 19.42 22.26
CA HIS A 29 -10.04 18.40 22.48
C HIS A 29 -8.95 18.46 21.41
N MET A 30 -7.90 19.22 21.76
CA MET A 30 -6.69 19.39 20.96
C MET A 30 -5.57 18.47 21.46
N LYS A 31 -4.92 17.75 20.55
CA LYS A 31 -3.66 17.04 20.85
C LYS A 31 -2.51 17.59 20.04
N THR A 32 -1.39 17.81 20.70
CA THR A 32 -0.17 18.33 20.10
C THR A 32 0.97 17.34 20.27
N PHE A 33 1.71 17.12 19.19
CA PHE A 33 2.87 16.23 19.11
C PHE A 33 4.09 17.04 18.67
N THR A 34 5.27 16.69 19.18
CA THR A 34 6.53 17.35 18.82
C THR A 34 7.48 16.35 18.17
N PHE A 35 7.80 16.60 16.90
CA PHE A 35 8.72 15.78 16.10
C PHE A 35 10.05 16.50 15.91
N ASP A 36 10.95 15.88 15.15
CA ASP A 36 12.23 16.51 14.84
C ASP A 36 12.08 17.52 13.70
N LEU A 37 11.22 17.19 12.72
CA LEU A 37 10.84 18.03 11.59
C LEU A 37 9.35 17.82 11.27
N ALA A 38 8.69 18.83 10.69
CA ALA A 38 7.34 18.71 10.17
C ALA A 38 7.22 19.42 8.81
N TYR A 39 6.54 18.76 7.87
CA TYR A 39 6.39 19.22 6.49
C TYR A 39 4.91 19.38 6.15
N TRP A 40 4.56 20.51 5.56
CA TRP A 40 3.20 20.81 5.14
C TRP A 40 3.13 20.97 3.63
N SER A 41 2.34 20.15 2.95
CA SER A 41 2.22 20.22 1.48
C SER A 41 0.77 20.37 0.99
N HIS A 42 -0.17 20.59 1.92
CA HIS A 42 -1.60 20.59 1.61
C HIS A 42 -2.10 21.90 0.95
N SER A 43 -1.60 23.07 1.37
CA SER A 43 -2.14 24.36 0.91
C SER A 43 -1.33 24.97 -0.24
N GLY A 44 -2.00 25.11 -1.40
CA GLY A 44 -1.58 26.00 -2.50
C GLY A 44 -0.25 25.62 -3.16
N PHE A 45 -0.33 24.78 -4.18
CA PHE A 45 0.80 24.49 -5.07
C PHE A 45 0.45 24.83 -6.53
N LEU A 46 1.48 25.18 -7.30
CA LEU A 46 1.42 25.38 -8.74
C LEU A 46 2.33 24.35 -9.41
N LYS A 47 2.06 24.06 -10.68
CA LYS A 47 2.93 23.25 -11.53
C LYS A 47 3.81 24.20 -12.35
N ASP A 48 5.12 24.07 -12.23
CA ASP A 48 6.06 24.84 -13.07
C ASP A 48 6.14 24.30 -14.50
N GLU A 49 6.93 24.96 -15.36
CA GLU A 49 7.13 24.57 -16.77
C GLU A 49 7.69 23.14 -16.93
N ASN A 50 8.42 22.65 -15.93
CA ASN A 50 9.01 21.31 -15.92
C ASN A 50 8.07 20.26 -15.31
N GLY A 51 6.89 20.67 -14.84
CA GLY A 51 5.91 19.81 -14.19
C GLY A 51 6.13 19.56 -12.70
N THR A 52 7.05 20.29 -12.07
CA THR A 52 7.35 20.21 -10.64
C THR A 52 6.34 21.03 -9.85
N PHE A 53 5.89 20.49 -8.71
CA PHE A 53 5.02 21.20 -7.80
C PHE A 53 5.82 22.15 -6.90
N ILE A 54 5.45 23.42 -6.96
CA ILE A 54 6.07 24.51 -6.21
C ILE A 54 5.01 25.26 -5.39
N SER A 55 5.44 26.02 -4.39
CA SER A 55 4.53 26.82 -3.57
C SER A 55 3.76 27.85 -4.42
N ALA A 56 2.46 27.97 -4.21
CA ALA A 56 1.61 29.04 -4.77
C ALA A 56 1.73 30.37 -4.01
N GLY A 57 2.83 30.61 -3.29
CA GLY A 57 3.06 31.81 -2.48
C GLY A 57 2.79 31.64 -0.98
N SER A 58 2.54 30.42 -0.50
CA SER A 58 2.51 30.14 0.94
C SER A 58 3.92 29.82 1.47
N ASN A 59 4.32 30.43 2.58
CA ASN A 59 5.63 30.15 3.22
C ASN A 59 5.70 28.76 3.88
N SER A 60 4.62 27.98 3.87
CA SER A 60 4.53 26.69 4.57
C SER A 60 4.59 25.48 3.65
N TYR A 61 4.58 25.63 2.32
CA TYR A 61 4.63 24.49 1.40
C TYR A 61 6.03 23.87 1.35
N ALA A 62 6.14 22.62 1.79
CA ALA A 62 7.33 21.79 1.66
C ALA A 62 7.25 20.91 0.41
N GLY A 63 8.24 21.08 -0.48
CA GLY A 63 8.39 20.28 -1.70
C GLY A 63 9.44 19.17 -1.56
N GLN A 64 9.54 18.32 -2.58
CA GLN A 64 10.45 17.15 -2.59
C GLN A 64 11.92 17.53 -2.35
N ARG A 65 12.38 18.66 -2.90
CA ARG A 65 13.76 19.15 -2.74
C ARG A 65 14.08 19.49 -1.28
N GLU A 66 13.13 20.09 -0.57
CA GLU A 66 13.29 20.43 0.85
C GLU A 66 13.33 19.17 1.71
N VAL A 67 12.43 18.22 1.48
CA VAL A 67 12.43 16.92 2.18
C VAL A 67 13.74 16.17 1.92
N PHE A 68 14.26 16.18 0.69
CA PHE A 68 15.57 15.60 0.38
C PHE A 68 16.72 16.31 1.08
N ARG A 69 16.75 17.65 1.08
CA ARG A 69 17.78 18.44 1.77
C ARG A 69 17.84 18.05 3.25
N ASP A 70 16.69 17.99 3.90
CA ASP A 70 16.66 17.81 5.36
C ASP A 70 16.85 16.34 5.79
N LEU A 71 16.36 15.36 5.01
CA LEU A 71 16.41 13.94 5.36
C LEU A 71 17.44 13.16 4.52
N GLY A 72 17.39 13.32 3.20
CA GLY A 72 18.21 12.57 2.24
C GLY A 72 19.70 12.87 2.37
N GLN A 73 20.08 14.13 2.62
CA GLN A 73 21.48 14.48 2.88
C GLN A 73 22.03 13.77 4.11
N GLY A 74 21.27 13.72 5.21
CA GLY A 74 21.68 13.02 6.43
C GLY A 74 21.86 11.50 6.23
N VAL A 75 21.03 10.88 5.37
CA VAL A 75 21.21 9.48 4.94
C VAL A 75 22.53 9.31 4.20
N LEU A 76 22.83 10.18 3.23
CA LEU A 76 24.07 10.13 2.45
C LEU A 76 25.30 10.36 3.31
N GLU A 77 25.32 11.40 4.14
CA GLU A 77 26.42 11.70 5.06
C GLU A 77 26.74 10.52 5.97
N SER A 78 25.70 9.85 6.47
CA SER A 78 25.84 8.65 7.28
C SER A 78 26.47 7.49 6.50
N ALA A 79 26.00 7.24 5.28
CA ALA A 79 26.55 6.20 4.41
C ALA A 79 28.02 6.46 4.05
N TRP A 80 28.38 7.70 3.73
CA TRP A 80 29.76 8.13 3.46
C TRP A 80 30.69 7.94 4.65
N GLN A 81 30.19 8.12 5.87
CA GLN A 81 30.96 7.83 7.08
C GLN A 81 31.11 6.33 7.36
N GLY A 82 30.33 5.46 6.69
CA GLY A 82 30.31 4.02 6.89
C GLY A 82 29.25 3.55 7.91
N TYR A 83 28.27 4.40 8.26
CA TYR A 83 27.12 3.98 9.05
C TYR A 83 26.04 3.38 8.15
N ASN A 84 25.36 2.34 8.63
CA ASN A 84 24.08 1.96 8.00
C ASN A 84 23.06 3.07 8.22
N ALA A 85 22.20 3.26 7.23
CA ALA A 85 21.12 4.24 7.28
C ALA A 85 19.81 3.57 6.86
N THR A 86 18.71 3.96 7.49
CA THR A 86 17.38 3.48 7.09
C THR A 86 16.39 4.62 7.11
N LEU A 87 15.63 4.79 6.03
CA LEU A 87 14.54 5.74 5.95
C LEU A 87 13.28 4.97 5.59
N LEU A 88 12.25 5.06 6.44
CA LEU A 88 10.98 4.39 6.24
C LEU A 88 9.81 5.38 6.25
N ALA A 89 8.86 5.21 5.33
CA ALA A 89 7.61 5.97 5.31
C ALA A 89 6.46 5.12 5.88
N TYR A 90 5.68 5.70 6.78
CA TYR A 90 4.56 5.06 7.48
C TYR A 90 3.35 5.99 7.53
N GLY A 91 2.15 5.43 7.39
CA GLY A 91 0.89 6.16 7.39
C GLY A 91 -0.17 5.46 6.54
N GLN A 92 -1.40 5.96 6.58
CA GLN A 92 -2.51 5.34 5.84
C GLN A 92 -2.32 5.43 4.31
N THR A 93 -3.04 4.61 3.56
CA THR A 93 -3.09 4.71 2.10
C THR A 93 -3.57 6.10 1.66
N GLY A 94 -2.88 6.68 0.69
CA GLY A 94 -3.14 8.03 0.18
C GLY A 94 -2.56 9.18 1.02
N SER A 95 -1.85 8.92 2.13
CA SER A 95 -1.27 9.99 2.96
C SER A 95 0.05 10.58 2.43
N GLY A 96 0.62 10.02 1.35
CA GLY A 96 1.83 10.54 0.71
C GLY A 96 3.12 9.73 0.90
N LYS A 97 3.06 8.51 1.47
CA LYS A 97 4.25 7.65 1.67
C LYS A 97 5.07 7.45 0.38
N SER A 98 4.44 6.89 -0.64
CA SER A 98 5.08 6.57 -1.92
C SER A 98 5.48 7.83 -2.70
N TYR A 99 4.76 8.95 -2.51
CA TYR A 99 5.14 10.26 -3.04
C TYR A 99 6.47 10.76 -2.43
N SER A 100 6.62 10.66 -1.11
CA SER A 100 7.88 11.04 -0.44
C SER A 100 9.04 10.11 -0.82
N MET A 101 8.79 8.80 -0.94
CA MET A 101 9.82 7.80 -1.20
C MET A 101 10.26 7.78 -2.67
N ILE A 102 9.34 7.64 -3.61
CA ILE A 102 9.63 7.49 -5.05
C ILE A 102 9.33 8.78 -5.81
N GLY A 103 8.18 9.40 -5.52
CA GLY A 103 7.70 10.56 -6.27
C GLY A 103 6.97 10.20 -7.55
N TYR A 104 6.52 11.23 -8.29
CA TYR A 104 5.78 11.07 -9.56
C TYR A 104 6.28 12.04 -10.62
N GLY A 105 6.54 11.55 -11.83
CA GLY A 105 6.96 12.36 -12.97
C GLY A 105 8.18 13.23 -12.62
N ALA A 106 8.05 14.55 -12.80
CA ALA A 106 9.10 15.52 -12.45
C ALA A 106 9.38 15.62 -10.94
N ASN A 107 8.43 15.23 -10.08
CA ASN A 107 8.53 15.36 -8.63
C ASN A 107 9.22 14.15 -8.01
N ARG A 108 10.52 13.99 -8.28
CA ARG A 108 11.34 12.86 -7.80
C ARG A 108 11.44 12.86 -6.27
N GLY A 109 11.24 11.68 -5.67
CA GLY A 109 11.30 11.46 -4.22
C GLY A 109 12.68 11.12 -3.70
N LEU A 110 12.73 10.66 -2.45
CA LEU A 110 13.97 10.39 -1.73
C LEU A 110 14.84 9.31 -2.38
N VAL A 111 14.26 8.21 -2.88
CA VAL A 111 14.99 7.11 -3.51
C VAL A 111 15.78 7.59 -4.74
N PRO A 112 15.15 8.14 -5.79
CA PRO A 112 15.89 8.61 -6.96
C PRO A 112 16.90 9.72 -6.61
N SER A 113 16.56 10.65 -5.71
CA SER A 113 17.48 11.73 -5.31
C SER A 113 18.69 11.26 -4.51
N VAL A 114 18.52 10.32 -3.57
CA VAL A 114 19.64 9.72 -2.81
C VAL A 114 20.59 8.98 -3.76
N CYS A 115 20.05 8.18 -4.68
CA CYS A 115 20.86 7.45 -5.66
C CYS A 115 21.66 8.41 -6.57
N GLU A 116 21.02 9.45 -7.10
CA GLU A 116 21.68 10.40 -8.00
C GLU A 116 22.78 11.19 -7.28
N GLU A 117 22.49 11.75 -6.11
CA GLU A 117 23.45 12.54 -5.35
C GLU A 117 24.61 11.70 -4.81
N LEU A 118 24.40 10.41 -4.50
CA LEU A 118 25.49 9.47 -4.18
C LEU A 118 26.49 9.36 -5.34
N PHE A 119 26.00 9.16 -6.57
CA PHE A 119 26.88 9.05 -7.74
C PHE A 119 27.54 10.37 -8.12
N LYS A 120 26.84 11.51 -8.01
CA LYS A 120 27.45 12.84 -8.18
C LYS A 120 28.58 13.06 -7.18
N ALA A 121 28.35 12.71 -5.91
CA ALA A 121 29.37 12.82 -4.88
C ALA A 121 30.59 11.94 -5.22
N ILE A 122 30.40 10.71 -5.69
CA ILE A 122 31.50 9.82 -6.14
C ILE A 122 32.31 10.43 -7.28
N GLN A 123 31.66 11.03 -8.28
CA GLN A 123 32.35 11.66 -9.41
C GLN A 123 33.25 12.83 -8.99
N SER A 124 32.93 13.48 -7.86
CA SER A 124 33.71 14.58 -7.28
C SER A 124 34.86 14.15 -6.36
N GLN A 125 35.00 12.85 -6.06
CA GLN A 125 36.03 12.34 -5.14
C GLN A 125 37.39 12.12 -5.81
N GLU A 126 38.44 12.05 -4.98
CA GLU A 126 39.80 11.68 -5.39
C GLU A 126 39.87 10.26 -5.98
N LYS A 127 40.75 10.07 -6.98
CA LYS A 127 40.92 8.79 -7.71
C LYS A 127 41.66 7.69 -6.93
N ASN A 128 42.03 7.93 -5.67
CA ASN A 128 42.76 7.00 -4.79
C ASN A 128 41.85 5.99 -4.06
N LYS A 129 40.53 6.05 -4.31
CA LYS A 129 39.52 5.17 -3.71
C LYS A 129 38.69 4.49 -4.78
N GLN A 130 38.39 3.21 -4.58
CA GLN A 130 37.35 2.51 -5.33
C GLN A 130 36.03 2.58 -4.56
N TYR A 131 34.97 2.89 -5.29
CA TYR A 131 33.60 2.92 -4.80
C TYR A 131 32.82 1.78 -5.43
N GLN A 132 32.27 0.89 -4.60
CA GLN A 132 31.49 -0.27 -5.02
C GLN A 132 30.04 -0.05 -4.56
N ILE A 133 29.11 -0.01 -5.52
CA ILE A 133 27.67 0.18 -5.25
C ILE A 133 26.91 -1.04 -5.76
N THR A 134 26.09 -1.65 -4.90
CA THR A 134 25.06 -2.60 -5.33
C THR A 134 23.67 -2.06 -5.02
N PHE A 135 22.72 -2.41 -5.88
CA PHE A 135 21.31 -2.02 -5.76
C PHE A 135 20.44 -3.28 -5.72
N SER A 136 19.44 -3.29 -4.83
CA SER A 136 18.36 -4.27 -4.85
C SER A 136 17.02 -3.65 -4.53
N MET A 137 15.96 -4.27 -5.04
CA MET A 137 14.59 -3.82 -4.89
C MET A 137 13.70 -5.05 -4.69
N LEU A 138 12.99 -5.09 -3.57
CA LEU A 138 12.09 -6.19 -3.24
C LEU A 138 10.73 -5.68 -2.77
N GLU A 139 9.75 -6.56 -2.86
CA GLU A 139 8.41 -6.38 -2.35
C GLU A 139 8.11 -7.46 -1.32
N ILE A 140 7.47 -7.08 -0.21
CA ILE A 140 6.94 -8.00 0.80
C ILE A 140 5.42 -7.93 0.70
N TYR A 141 4.81 -9.02 0.27
CA TYR A 141 3.35 -9.15 0.18
C TYR A 141 2.95 -10.49 0.79
N ASN A 142 1.94 -10.47 1.67
CA ASN A 142 1.45 -11.67 2.36
C ASN A 142 2.57 -12.52 3.01
N GLU A 143 3.52 -11.87 3.70
CA GLU A 143 4.71 -12.50 4.29
C GLU A 143 5.59 -13.30 3.31
N GLN A 144 5.45 -13.08 2.01
CA GLN A 144 6.34 -13.59 0.97
C GLN A 144 7.23 -12.46 0.44
N VAL A 145 8.49 -12.78 0.15
CA VAL A 145 9.46 -11.83 -0.41
C VAL A 145 9.56 -12.04 -1.92
N ILE A 146 9.31 -11.00 -2.69
CA ILE A 146 9.39 -11.00 -4.15
C ILE A 146 10.57 -10.12 -4.56
N ASP A 147 11.50 -10.68 -5.35
CA ASP A 147 12.58 -9.92 -5.98
C ASP A 147 12.03 -9.18 -7.21
N LEU A 148 12.07 -7.86 -7.19
CA LEU A 148 11.54 -7.02 -8.27
C LEU A 148 12.53 -6.85 -9.44
N LEU A 149 13.79 -7.27 -9.27
CA LEU A 149 14.84 -7.20 -10.29
C LEU A 149 15.12 -8.55 -10.95
N SER A 150 14.52 -9.63 -10.45
CA SER A 150 14.59 -10.96 -11.06
C SER A 150 13.69 -11.07 -12.29
N LYS A 151 14.18 -11.72 -13.35
CA LYS A 151 13.37 -12.04 -14.55
C LYS A 151 12.37 -13.17 -14.29
N THR A 152 12.65 -14.01 -13.29
CA THR A 152 11.82 -15.16 -12.92
C THR A 152 11.31 -15.03 -11.50
N ARG A 153 10.02 -15.29 -11.31
CA ARG A 153 9.40 -15.34 -9.98
C ARG A 153 9.45 -16.75 -9.44
N LYS A 154 9.78 -16.87 -8.15
CA LYS A 154 9.56 -18.09 -7.39
C LYS A 154 8.15 -18.03 -6.80
N PRO A 155 7.28 -19.03 -7.06
CA PRO A 155 5.91 -19.03 -6.54
C PRO A 155 5.83 -18.83 -5.01
N SER A 156 6.71 -19.47 -4.25
CA SER A 156 6.75 -19.37 -2.78
C SER A 156 7.54 -18.18 -2.22
N GLY A 157 7.99 -17.26 -3.08
CA GLY A 157 8.86 -16.15 -2.69
C GLY A 157 10.29 -16.57 -2.29
N LEU A 158 11.10 -15.59 -1.93
CA LEU A 158 12.45 -15.77 -1.40
C LEU A 158 12.41 -16.01 0.12
N LYS A 159 13.33 -16.84 0.62
CA LYS A 159 13.40 -17.21 2.04
C LYS A 159 14.25 -16.22 2.81
N ILE A 160 13.83 -15.87 4.03
CA ILE A 160 14.68 -15.16 4.99
C ILE A 160 15.55 -16.17 5.75
N ARG A 161 16.84 -15.87 5.87
CA ARG A 161 17.81 -16.59 6.70
C ARG A 161 18.43 -15.63 7.72
N GLU A 162 19.05 -16.18 8.76
CA GLU A 162 19.72 -15.43 9.82
C GLU A 162 21.20 -15.84 9.85
N ASP A 163 22.09 -14.87 9.69
CA ASP A 163 23.53 -15.02 9.87
C ASP A 163 23.98 -14.34 11.18
N ARG A 164 25.01 -14.88 11.83
CA ARG A 164 25.50 -14.36 13.13
C ARG A 164 26.09 -12.95 13.05
N HIS A 165 26.66 -12.58 11.90
CA HIS A 165 27.32 -11.29 11.70
C HIS A 165 26.44 -10.30 10.93
N GLN A 166 25.75 -10.77 9.88
CA GLN A 166 24.90 -9.94 9.03
C GLN A 166 23.47 -9.74 9.59
N GLY A 167 23.01 -10.63 10.48
CA GLY A 167 21.63 -10.66 10.94
C GLY A 167 20.70 -11.30 9.90
N PHE A 168 19.44 -10.89 9.85
CA PHE A 168 18.48 -11.41 8.87
C PHE A 168 18.78 -10.90 7.45
N TYR A 169 18.74 -11.80 6.48
CA TYR A 169 18.93 -11.49 5.07
C TYR A 169 18.02 -12.34 4.19
N VAL A 170 17.81 -11.91 2.94
CA VAL A 170 17.00 -12.63 1.96
C VAL A 170 17.90 -13.51 1.10
N ASP A 171 17.68 -14.81 1.16
CA ASP A 171 18.44 -15.80 0.39
C ASP A 171 18.05 -15.79 -1.09
N GLY A 172 19.04 -15.58 -1.95
CA GLY A 172 18.85 -15.50 -3.40
C GLY A 172 18.29 -14.17 -3.90
N LEU A 173 18.25 -13.12 -3.06
CA LEU A 173 17.94 -11.76 -3.52
C LEU A 173 19.06 -11.25 -4.42
N LYS A 174 18.69 -10.71 -5.58
CA LYS A 174 19.65 -10.15 -6.53
C LYS A 174 20.20 -8.82 -6.03
N LEU A 175 21.54 -8.74 -5.93
CA LEU A 175 22.28 -7.52 -5.62
C LEU A 175 23.00 -7.09 -6.90
N VAL A 176 22.48 -6.08 -7.61
CA VAL A 176 22.98 -5.66 -8.93
C VAL A 176 24.10 -4.63 -8.75
N PRO A 177 25.35 -4.92 -9.16
CA PRO A 177 26.41 -3.91 -9.23
C PRO A 177 26.04 -2.76 -10.17
N CYS A 178 26.24 -1.53 -9.71
CA CYS A 178 25.89 -0.32 -10.45
C CYS A 178 27.09 0.61 -10.64
N ASP A 179 27.27 1.15 -11.86
CA ASP A 179 28.33 2.12 -12.16
C ASP A 179 27.85 3.58 -12.28
N ASN A 180 26.54 3.79 -12.46
CA ASN A 180 25.95 5.13 -12.54
C ASN A 180 24.47 5.16 -12.15
N TYR A 181 23.94 6.37 -11.95
CA TYR A 181 22.54 6.59 -11.60
C TYR A 181 21.57 6.14 -12.71
N ALA A 182 21.90 6.33 -13.99
CA ALA A 182 21.04 5.93 -15.11
C ALA A 182 20.81 4.41 -15.14
N GLN A 183 21.74 3.59 -14.64
CA GLN A 183 21.52 2.17 -14.43
C GLN A 183 20.51 1.90 -13.32
N ILE A 184 20.61 2.60 -12.18
CA ILE A 184 19.64 2.46 -11.08
C ILE A 184 18.23 2.88 -11.54
N GLU A 185 18.11 3.98 -12.29
CA GLU A 185 16.83 4.43 -12.83
C GLU A 185 16.15 3.35 -13.69
N ARG A 186 16.91 2.68 -14.56
CA ARG A 186 16.43 1.56 -15.37
C ARG A 186 16.01 0.35 -14.51
N LEU A 187 16.72 0.07 -13.43
CA LEU A 187 16.37 -0.99 -12.47
C LEU A 187 15.08 -0.66 -11.71
N MET A 188 14.87 0.60 -11.33
CA MET A 188 13.62 1.06 -10.72
C MET A 188 12.44 0.93 -11.69
N ASP A 189 12.62 1.33 -12.95
CA ASP A 189 11.59 1.17 -14.00
C ASP A 189 11.24 -0.31 -14.23
N GLN A 190 12.26 -1.19 -14.24
CA GLN A 190 12.05 -2.63 -14.30
C GLN A 190 11.25 -3.13 -13.08
N GLY A 191 11.61 -2.70 -11.87
CA GLY A 191 10.92 -3.07 -10.64
C GLY A 191 9.46 -2.62 -10.63
N ASN A 192 9.16 -1.42 -11.10
CA ASN A 192 7.79 -0.90 -11.20
C ASN A 192 6.96 -1.67 -12.24
N LYS A 193 7.54 -2.05 -13.39
CA LYS A 193 6.89 -2.93 -14.38
C LYS A 193 6.58 -4.31 -13.79
N MET A 194 7.52 -4.87 -13.04
CA MET A 194 7.35 -6.14 -12.34
C MET A 194 6.21 -6.05 -11.31
N ARG A 195 6.18 -4.99 -10.49
CA ARG A 195 5.15 -4.74 -9.48
C ARG A 195 3.75 -4.55 -10.09
N THR A 196 3.67 -3.81 -11.19
CA THR A 196 2.41 -3.63 -11.94
C THR A 196 1.88 -4.97 -12.46
N THR A 197 2.75 -5.78 -13.05
CA THR A 197 2.39 -7.12 -13.55
C THR A 197 1.99 -8.09 -12.42
N ALA A 198 2.59 -7.93 -11.22
CA ALA A 198 2.21 -8.65 -10.00
C ALA A 198 0.75 -8.38 -9.65
N THR A 199 0.41 -7.09 -9.63
CA THR A 199 -0.88 -6.57 -9.19
C THR A 199 -1.98 -7.07 -10.11
N THR A 200 -1.76 -7.06 -11.43
CA THR A 200 -2.75 -7.59 -12.39
C THR A 200 -2.91 -9.11 -12.31
N THR A 201 -1.80 -9.84 -12.15
CA THR A 201 -1.81 -11.32 -12.16
C THR A 201 -2.42 -11.93 -10.91
N MET A 202 -2.08 -11.39 -9.73
CA MET A 202 -2.44 -11.96 -8.43
C MET A 202 -3.49 -11.13 -7.67
N ASN A 203 -3.97 -10.03 -8.26
CA ASN A 203 -4.81 -9.01 -7.59
C ASN A 203 -4.16 -8.46 -6.31
N ALA A 204 -2.82 -8.49 -6.25
CA ALA A 204 -2.06 -8.02 -5.11
C ALA A 204 -2.13 -6.49 -5.02
N SER A 205 -2.85 -5.95 -4.04
CA SER A 205 -2.93 -4.50 -3.84
C SER A 205 -1.61 -3.95 -3.30
N SER A 206 -1.04 -2.96 -3.99
CA SER A 206 0.20 -2.30 -3.57
C SER A 206 0.06 -1.55 -2.24
N SER A 207 -1.17 -1.16 -1.87
CA SER A 207 -1.49 -0.58 -0.56
C SER A 207 -1.23 -1.54 0.60
N ARG A 208 -1.14 -2.84 0.30
CA ARG A 208 -0.91 -3.94 1.26
C ARG A 208 0.48 -4.56 1.15
N SER A 209 1.32 -4.08 0.24
CA SER A 209 2.70 -4.54 0.10
C SER A 209 3.69 -3.52 0.66
N HIS A 210 4.82 -4.01 1.14
CA HIS A 210 5.96 -3.16 1.54
C HIS A 210 7.02 -3.23 0.46
N MET A 211 7.55 -2.09 0.06
CA MET A 211 8.67 -2.02 -0.87
C MET A 211 9.94 -1.64 -0.12
N VAL A 212 11.01 -2.40 -0.35
CA VAL A 212 12.33 -2.15 0.23
C VAL A 212 13.35 -2.00 -0.89
N VAL A 213 13.94 -0.82 -0.98
CA VAL A 213 15.09 -0.53 -1.83
C VAL A 213 16.34 -0.53 -0.95
N THR A 214 17.34 -1.32 -1.34
CA THR A 214 18.61 -1.41 -0.61
C THR A 214 19.76 -0.97 -1.50
N ILE A 215 20.59 -0.07 -1.01
CA ILE A 215 21.86 0.33 -1.63
C ILE A 215 22.98 -0.09 -0.69
N GLN A 216 23.88 -0.97 -1.15
CA GLN A 216 25.10 -1.25 -0.41
C GLN A 216 26.22 -0.41 -0.99
N PHE A 217 26.82 0.43 -0.15
CA PHE A 217 27.89 1.33 -0.54
C PHE A 217 29.17 0.97 0.22
N LYS A 218 30.18 0.55 -0.54
CA LYS A 218 31.49 0.17 -0.03
C LYS A 218 32.57 1.07 -0.62
N GLN A 219 33.42 1.57 0.26
CA GLN A 219 34.56 2.42 -0.04
C GLN A 219 35.82 1.62 0.26
N VAL A 220 36.67 1.44 -0.75
CA VAL A 220 37.96 0.76 -0.62
C VAL A 220 39.03 1.80 -0.89
N GLN A 221 39.79 2.17 0.15
CA GLN A 221 40.93 3.07 -0.01
C GLN A 221 42.18 2.27 -0.36
N PHE A 222 42.94 2.70 -1.36
CA PHE A 222 44.21 2.08 -1.72
C PHE A 222 45.38 2.91 -1.16
N PRO A 223 46.43 2.29 -0.57
CA PRO A 223 47.63 2.98 -0.14
C PRO A 223 48.37 3.62 -1.32
N HIS A 224 48.96 4.80 -1.14
CA HIS A 224 49.73 5.48 -2.20
C HIS A 224 51.13 4.85 -2.34
N PRO A 225 51.60 4.48 -3.55
CA PRO A 225 52.93 3.87 -3.77
C PRO A 225 54.15 4.77 -3.52
N GLN A 226 54.00 6.04 -3.10
CA GLN A 226 55.09 7.04 -3.11
C GLN A 226 55.26 7.84 -1.81
N ALA A 227 54.61 7.47 -0.72
CA ALA A 227 54.93 8.05 0.59
C ALA A 227 56.19 7.36 1.15
N ALA A 228 57.35 7.67 0.57
CA ALA A 228 58.66 7.30 1.13
C ALA A 228 58.94 8.17 2.37
N GLY A 229 58.36 7.80 3.51
CA GLY A 229 58.63 8.39 4.82
C GLY A 229 57.94 7.59 5.93
N PRO A 230 58.47 7.58 7.17
CA PRO A 230 57.92 6.81 8.29
C PRO A 230 56.67 7.48 8.89
N ALA A 231 55.72 7.88 8.06
CA ALA A 231 54.40 8.36 8.47
C ALA A 231 53.40 7.19 8.44
N LEU A 232 53.07 6.73 9.64
CA LEU A 232 52.18 5.61 10.00
C LEU A 232 50.69 5.76 9.59
N SER A 233 50.32 6.44 8.50
CA SER A 233 48.91 6.88 8.32
C SER A 233 48.08 6.32 7.16
N ASP A 234 48.65 5.74 6.11
CA ASP A 234 47.85 5.44 4.90
C ASP A 234 47.63 3.93 4.70
N GLU A 235 46.87 3.33 5.63
CA GLU A 235 46.35 1.96 5.49
C GLU A 235 45.14 1.93 4.53
N ALA A 236 44.95 0.79 3.85
CA ALA A 236 43.73 0.54 3.08
C ALA A 236 42.55 0.44 4.04
N ILE A 237 41.75 1.51 4.20
CA ILE A 237 40.55 1.49 5.04
C ILE A 237 39.36 1.10 4.18
N THR A 238 38.74 -0.04 4.51
CA THR A 238 37.46 -0.43 3.90
C THR A 238 36.29 0.01 4.77
N LYS A 239 35.43 0.90 4.26
CA LYS A 239 34.15 1.25 4.91
C LYS A 239 32.99 0.67 4.13
N GLN A 240 31.98 0.18 4.84
CA GLN A 240 30.74 -0.32 4.23
C GLN A 240 29.52 0.29 4.92
N SER A 241 28.51 0.60 4.13
CA SER A 241 27.21 1.03 4.62
C SER A 241 26.10 0.36 3.83
N VAL A 242 24.97 0.15 4.49
CA VAL A 242 23.73 -0.29 3.87
C VAL A 242 22.70 0.81 4.06
N ILE A 243 22.15 1.31 2.96
CA ILE A 243 21.06 2.28 2.93
C ILE A 243 19.78 1.52 2.59
N ASN A 244 18.83 1.49 3.53
CA ASN A 244 17.50 0.91 3.31
C ASN A 244 16.47 2.03 3.16
N LEU A 245 15.77 2.07 2.03
CA LEU A 245 14.70 3.04 1.75
C LEU A 245 13.40 2.26 1.61
N VAL A 246 12.48 2.47 2.55
CA VAL A 246 11.32 1.60 2.78
C VAL A 246 10.02 2.37 2.61
N ASP A 247 9.16 1.90 1.71
CA ASP A 247 7.78 2.35 1.59
C ASP A 247 6.88 1.26 2.17
N LEU A 248 6.27 1.53 3.33
CA LEU A 248 5.44 0.54 4.01
C LEU A 248 4.02 0.52 3.44
N ALA A 249 3.32 -0.60 3.63
CA ALA A 249 1.89 -0.70 3.40
C ALA A 249 1.09 0.34 4.20
N GLY A 250 -0.17 0.56 3.80
CA GLY A 250 -1.13 1.40 4.51
C GLY A 250 -1.31 1.00 5.97
N SER A 251 -1.21 1.97 6.89
CA SER A 251 -1.35 1.74 8.33
C SER A 251 -2.79 1.61 8.81
N GLU A 252 -3.77 1.81 7.94
CA GLU A 252 -5.18 1.84 8.29
C GLU A 252 -5.63 0.53 8.94
N ARG A 253 -6.38 0.66 10.04
CA ARG A 253 -6.98 -0.49 10.70
C ARG A 253 -8.28 -0.84 9.99
N GLN A 254 -8.43 -2.09 9.58
CA GLN A 254 -9.75 -2.60 9.19
C GLN A 254 -10.62 -2.63 10.44
N LYS A 255 -11.68 -1.81 10.48
CA LYS A 255 -12.62 -1.74 11.61
C LYS A 255 -13.40 -3.06 11.68
N SER A 256 -12.98 -4.02 12.51
CA SER A 256 -13.73 -5.27 12.64
C SER A 256 -15.08 -5.02 13.31
N SER A 257 -16.17 -5.15 12.55
CA SER A 257 -17.55 -5.09 13.06
C SER A 257 -18.07 -6.46 13.50
N GLY A 258 -17.22 -7.48 13.49
CA GLY A 258 -17.58 -8.88 13.78
C GLY A 258 -17.46 -9.26 15.27
N SER A 259 -17.85 -10.49 15.56
CA SER A 259 -17.74 -11.10 16.90
C SER A 259 -16.29 -11.09 17.41
N GLU A 260 -16.06 -11.20 18.72
CA GLU A 260 -14.71 -11.22 19.31
C GLU A 260 -13.79 -12.30 18.70
N LYS A 261 -14.38 -13.41 18.24
CA LYS A 261 -13.68 -14.47 17.51
C LYS A 261 -13.23 -14.04 16.10
N ASP A 262 -14.07 -13.34 15.36
CA ASP A 262 -13.72 -12.77 14.05
C ASP A 262 -12.64 -11.71 14.20
N ARG A 263 -12.71 -10.87 15.24
CA ARG A 263 -11.70 -9.84 15.54
C ARG A 263 -10.31 -10.46 15.75
N LEU A 264 -10.22 -11.60 16.42
CA LEU A 264 -8.95 -12.27 16.74
C LEU A 264 -8.36 -13.03 15.53
N LYS A 265 -9.21 -13.69 14.73
CA LYS A 265 -8.79 -14.44 13.53
C LYS A 265 -8.44 -13.51 12.36
N GLU A 266 -9.29 -12.52 12.09
CA GLU A 266 -9.19 -11.63 10.92
C GLU A 266 -8.11 -10.56 11.09
N GLY A 267 -7.94 -9.99 12.30
CA GLY A 267 -7.01 -8.90 12.55
C GLY A 267 -5.53 -9.28 12.52
N THR A 268 -5.20 -10.56 12.75
CA THR A 268 -3.81 -10.99 12.99
C THR A 268 -3.02 -11.24 11.71
N ARG A 269 -3.67 -11.62 10.58
CA ARG A 269 -2.94 -12.03 9.36
C ARG A 269 -2.82 -10.94 8.29
N VAL A 270 -3.89 -10.18 8.00
CA VAL A 270 -3.89 -9.14 6.94
C VAL A 270 -2.82 -8.06 7.19
N ASN A 271 -2.67 -7.67 8.45
CA ASN A 271 -1.73 -6.63 8.90
C ASN A 271 -0.62 -7.22 9.78
N LEU A 272 -0.25 -8.49 9.61
CA LEU A 272 0.73 -9.15 10.48
C LEU A 272 2.04 -8.34 10.55
N SER A 273 2.62 -8.02 9.40
CA SER A 273 3.84 -7.20 9.29
C SER A 273 3.76 -5.88 10.05
N LEU A 274 2.72 -5.07 9.85
CA LEU A 274 2.56 -3.77 10.51
C LEU A 274 2.19 -3.88 11.99
N THR A 275 1.40 -4.89 12.37
CA THR A 275 1.04 -5.15 13.77
C THR A 275 2.28 -5.57 14.55
N THR A 276 3.07 -6.49 14.00
CA THR A 276 4.34 -6.92 14.56
C THR A 276 5.34 -5.77 14.63
N LEU A 277 5.41 -4.92 13.61
CA LEU A 277 6.22 -3.70 13.64
C LEU A 277 5.82 -2.78 14.81
N GLY A 278 4.51 -2.61 15.04
CA GLY A 278 3.98 -1.86 16.17
C GLY A 278 4.33 -2.46 17.52
N ASN A 279 4.36 -3.79 17.63
CA ASN A 279 4.77 -4.52 18.82
C ASN A 279 6.28 -4.34 19.09
N VAL A 280 7.12 -4.48 18.05
CA VAL A 280 8.57 -4.22 18.14
C VAL A 280 8.83 -2.79 18.62
N ILE A 281 8.18 -1.79 18.02
CA ILE A 281 8.36 -0.39 18.39
C ILE A 281 7.91 -0.11 19.82
N SER A 282 6.77 -0.67 20.22
CA SER A 282 6.28 -0.52 21.59
C SER A 282 7.25 -1.13 22.61
N ALA A 283 7.72 -2.35 22.36
CA ALA A 283 8.69 -3.02 23.21
C ALA A 283 10.03 -2.25 23.30
N LEU A 284 10.53 -1.71 22.18
CA LEU A 284 11.76 -0.90 22.16
C LEU A 284 11.59 0.45 22.87
N ALA A 285 10.45 1.11 22.69
CA ALA A 285 10.15 2.37 23.36
C ALA A 285 10.06 2.18 24.89
N GLU A 286 9.44 1.09 25.35
CA GLU A 286 9.40 0.73 26.77
C GLU A 286 10.79 0.46 27.34
N ALA A 287 11.61 -0.31 26.61
CA ALA A 287 13.00 -0.57 26.99
C ALA A 287 13.82 0.73 27.11
N ALA A 288 13.62 1.68 26.19
CA ALA A 288 14.28 2.98 26.23
C ALA A 288 13.87 3.85 27.43
N THR A 289 12.67 3.63 27.99
CA THR A 289 12.21 4.29 29.23
C THR A 289 12.66 3.57 30.51
N GLY A 290 13.48 2.53 30.41
CA GLY A 290 14.01 1.78 31.56
C GLY A 290 13.12 0.65 32.07
N LYS A 291 12.00 0.35 31.39
CA LYS A 291 11.22 -0.86 31.70
C LYS A 291 11.99 -2.10 31.28
N LYS A 292 11.94 -3.16 32.10
CA LYS A 292 12.55 -4.45 31.77
C LYS A 292 11.73 -5.16 30.69
N VAL A 293 12.24 -5.19 29.47
CA VAL A 293 11.66 -5.92 28.34
C VAL A 293 12.51 -7.16 28.09
N LEU A 294 11.90 -8.35 28.17
CA LEU A 294 12.60 -9.63 28.06
C LEU A 294 12.87 -10.04 26.60
N HIS A 295 11.99 -9.65 25.68
CA HIS A 295 12.02 -10.11 24.30
C HIS A 295 11.47 -9.03 23.37
N ILE A 296 12.14 -8.82 22.23
CA ILE A 296 11.65 -7.97 21.14
C ILE A 296 11.23 -8.89 19.97
N PRO A 297 9.96 -8.84 19.52
CA PRO A 297 9.39 -9.82 18.58
C PRO A 297 9.79 -9.60 17.11
N TYR A 298 11.09 -9.48 16.80
CA TYR A 298 11.53 -9.28 15.41
C TYR A 298 11.19 -10.47 14.51
N ARG A 299 11.15 -11.69 15.07
CA ARG A 299 10.97 -12.94 14.33
C ARG A 299 9.52 -13.20 13.88
N ASP A 300 8.57 -12.41 14.36
CA ASP A 300 7.14 -12.68 14.19
C ASP A 300 6.61 -12.20 12.84
N SER A 301 7.40 -11.43 12.06
CA SER A 301 7.09 -11.12 10.66
C SER A 301 8.36 -10.99 9.80
N VAL A 302 8.20 -11.15 8.49
CA VAL A 302 9.26 -10.94 7.48
C VAL A 302 9.79 -9.51 7.53
N LEU A 303 8.90 -8.53 7.62
CA LEU A 303 9.26 -7.12 7.67
C LEU A 303 10.14 -6.80 8.89
N THR A 304 9.75 -7.26 10.07
CA THR A 304 10.50 -6.97 11.30
C THR A 304 11.82 -7.72 11.39
N LYS A 305 11.97 -8.87 10.73
CA LYS A 305 13.27 -9.52 10.54
C LYS A 305 14.21 -8.62 9.75
N LEU A 306 13.77 -8.14 8.60
CA LEU A 306 14.59 -7.30 7.72
C LEU A 306 14.90 -5.91 8.31
N LEU A 307 13.98 -5.36 9.11
CA LEU A 307 14.16 -4.07 9.80
C LEU A 307 14.80 -4.18 11.18
N GLN A 308 15.28 -5.37 11.59
CA GLN A 308 15.91 -5.55 12.90
C GLN A 308 17.09 -4.59 13.13
N SER A 309 17.91 -4.38 12.10
CA SER A 309 19.05 -3.45 12.19
C SER A 309 18.61 -1.98 12.31
N ALA A 310 17.46 -1.64 11.73
CA ALA A 310 16.89 -0.29 11.71
C ALA A 310 16.19 0.11 13.02
N LEU A 311 15.68 -0.84 13.79
CA LEU A 311 14.90 -0.55 15.00
C LEU A 311 15.63 -1.12 16.20
N GLY A 312 16.33 -0.28 16.97
CA GLY A 312 17.12 -0.70 18.14
C GLY A 312 18.49 -1.31 17.81
N GLY A 313 18.85 -1.40 16.52
CA GLY A 313 20.06 -2.05 16.01
C GLY A 313 21.16 -1.09 15.53
N ASN A 314 22.03 -1.61 14.64
CA ASN A 314 23.11 -0.86 14.01
C ASN A 314 22.64 -0.16 12.73
N SER A 315 21.96 0.97 12.90
CA SER A 315 21.53 1.86 11.81
C SER A 315 21.18 3.25 12.35
N LYS A 316 21.44 4.29 11.56
CA LYS A 316 20.82 5.61 11.76
C LYS A 316 19.48 5.62 11.04
N THR A 317 18.39 5.74 11.80
CA THR A 317 17.05 5.50 11.26
C THR A 317 16.16 6.72 11.33
N ILE A 318 15.51 7.01 10.21
CA ILE A 318 14.58 8.11 10.00
C ILE A 318 13.20 7.50 9.67
N MET A 319 12.16 8.01 10.31
CA MET A 319 10.77 7.65 10.00
C MET A 319 10.03 8.88 9.49
N ILE A 320 9.42 8.77 8.32
CA ILE A 320 8.44 9.73 7.79
C ILE A 320 7.05 9.25 8.21
N ALA A 321 6.36 10.06 9.00
CA ALA A 321 4.97 9.82 9.39
C ALA A 321 4.04 10.63 8.47
N ALA A 322 3.57 10.01 7.39
CA ALA A 322 2.73 10.64 6.38
C ALA A 322 1.26 10.62 6.83
N VAL A 323 0.62 11.78 6.88
CA VAL A 323 -0.75 11.96 7.42
C VAL A 323 -1.65 12.74 6.46
N SER A 324 -2.95 12.43 6.46
CA SER A 324 -3.96 13.23 5.74
C SER A 324 -4.49 14.34 6.65
N PRO A 325 -4.68 15.57 6.15
CA PRO A 325 -5.26 16.65 6.94
C PRO A 325 -6.77 16.56 7.11
N ALA A 326 -7.46 15.64 6.42
CA ALA A 326 -8.92 15.60 6.38
C ALA A 326 -9.55 15.01 7.67
N ASP A 327 -10.66 15.60 8.13
CA ASP A 327 -11.47 15.13 9.27
C ASP A 327 -11.94 13.68 9.15
N ILE A 328 -12.32 13.23 7.95
CA ILE A 328 -12.67 11.83 7.66
C ILE A 328 -11.53 10.85 7.95
N CYS A 329 -10.28 11.34 8.01
CA CYS A 329 -9.06 10.57 8.31
C CYS A 329 -8.55 10.80 9.74
N TYR A 330 -9.34 11.44 10.62
CA TYR A 330 -8.89 11.84 11.97
C TYR A 330 -8.30 10.68 12.79
N GLU A 331 -8.99 9.55 12.87
CA GLU A 331 -8.55 8.41 13.72
C GLU A 331 -7.22 7.82 13.24
N GLU A 332 -7.06 7.66 11.93
CA GLU A 332 -5.85 7.11 11.32
C GLU A 332 -4.67 8.08 11.41
N THR A 333 -4.95 9.38 11.24
CA THR A 333 -3.99 10.45 11.49
C THR A 333 -3.50 10.43 12.94
N LEU A 334 -4.42 10.40 13.91
CA LEU A 334 -4.09 10.35 15.33
C LEU A 334 -3.29 9.09 15.68
N SER A 335 -3.67 7.93 15.10
CA SER A 335 -2.95 6.67 15.25
C SER A 335 -1.51 6.79 14.73
N THR A 336 -1.32 7.37 13.54
CA THR A 336 -0.02 7.60 12.92
C THR A 336 0.87 8.52 13.76
N LEU A 337 0.34 9.63 14.27
CA LEU A 337 1.07 10.57 15.12
C LEU A 337 1.52 9.92 16.44
N ARG A 338 0.64 9.14 17.10
CA ARG A 338 0.97 8.35 18.29
C ARG A 338 2.02 7.27 18.01
N TYR A 339 1.99 6.69 16.82
CA TYR A 339 2.98 5.72 16.39
C TYR A 339 4.36 6.38 16.27
N ALA A 340 4.44 7.50 15.55
CA ALA A 340 5.66 8.27 15.38
C ALA A 340 6.25 8.76 16.73
N GLU A 341 5.41 9.23 17.64
CA GLU A 341 5.85 9.65 18.98
C GLU A 341 6.50 8.49 19.77
N ARG A 342 5.97 7.27 19.64
CA ARG A 342 6.58 6.07 20.24
C ARG A 342 7.90 5.71 19.55
N THR A 343 7.94 5.73 18.22
CA THR A 343 9.16 5.44 17.44
C THR A 343 10.30 6.37 17.82
N LYS A 344 10.02 7.67 18.02
CA LYS A 344 11.02 8.68 18.44
C LYS A 344 11.72 8.34 19.77
N LYS A 345 11.12 7.50 20.62
CA LYS A 345 11.72 7.07 21.90
C LYS A 345 12.78 5.99 21.73
N ILE A 346 12.82 5.30 20.59
CA ILE A 346 13.77 4.21 20.33
C ILE A 346 15.18 4.78 20.20
N ARG A 347 16.15 4.09 20.81
CA ARG A 347 17.58 4.43 20.69
C ARG A 347 18.31 3.33 19.93
N ASN A 348 18.84 3.68 18.76
CA ASN A 348 19.70 2.79 17.97
C ASN A 348 21.15 2.87 18.45
N LYS A 349 21.92 1.83 18.13
CA LYS A 349 23.37 1.72 18.41
C LYS A 349 24.14 1.65 17.09
N ALA A 350 24.11 2.76 16.34
CA ALA A 350 24.81 2.86 15.07
C ALA A 350 26.34 2.88 15.28
N VAL A 351 27.06 2.06 14.51
CA VAL A 351 28.53 2.02 14.49
C VAL A 351 29.04 2.15 13.06
N VAL A 352 30.27 2.64 12.89
CA VAL A 352 30.93 2.66 11.59
C VAL A 352 31.32 1.23 11.24
N ASN A 353 30.85 0.71 10.11
CA ASN A 353 31.20 -0.62 9.66
C ASN A 353 32.51 -0.56 8.86
N ALA A 354 33.61 -0.88 9.54
CA ALA A 354 34.93 -1.07 8.95
C ALA A 354 35.40 -2.52 9.17
N SER A 355 36.29 -3.01 8.30
CA SER A 355 36.74 -4.42 8.30
C SER A 355 37.43 -4.85 9.61
N PRO A 356 37.03 -5.98 10.24
CA PRO A 356 37.72 -6.54 11.42
C PRO A 356 39.14 -7.05 11.15
N ALA A 357 39.43 -7.48 9.90
CA ALA A 357 40.75 -7.94 9.50
C ALA A 357 41.79 -6.82 9.69
N GLU A 358 41.41 -5.56 9.45
CA GLU A 358 42.25 -4.39 9.69
C GLU A 358 42.42 -4.07 11.17
N LYS A 359 41.40 -4.28 12.02
CA LYS A 359 41.53 -4.12 13.48
C LYS A 359 42.56 -5.11 14.05
N LEU A 360 42.50 -6.36 13.63
CA LEU A 360 43.45 -7.40 14.03
C LEU A 360 44.87 -7.11 13.48
N ILE A 361 44.99 -6.69 12.23
CA ILE A 361 46.28 -6.27 11.64
C ILE A 361 46.87 -5.05 12.37
N ARG A 362 46.04 -4.08 12.76
CA ARG A 362 46.44 -2.90 13.53
C ARG A 362 46.91 -3.26 14.93
N GLU A 363 46.21 -4.17 15.61
CA GLU A 363 46.60 -4.69 16.93
C GLU A 363 47.91 -5.48 16.85
N LEU A 364 48.05 -6.39 15.86
CA LEU A 364 49.27 -7.18 15.63
C LEU A 364 50.48 -6.31 15.25
N LYS A 365 50.31 -5.25 14.45
CA LYS A 365 51.39 -4.30 14.12
C LYS A 365 51.77 -3.40 15.30
N ALA A 366 50.80 -2.94 16.09
CA ALA A 366 51.09 -2.18 17.30
C ALA A 366 51.89 -3.04 18.31
N GLU A 367 51.57 -4.33 18.40
CA GLU A 367 52.33 -5.30 19.18
C GLU A 367 53.73 -5.56 18.59
N ASN A 368 53.85 -5.73 17.27
CA ASN A 368 55.14 -5.87 16.59
C ASN A 368 56.04 -4.63 16.75
N ASN A 369 55.51 -3.41 16.63
CA ASN A 369 56.29 -2.18 16.88
C ASN A 369 56.74 -2.06 18.33
N LYS A 370 55.91 -2.51 19.28
CA LYS A 370 56.26 -2.59 20.70
C LYS A 370 57.35 -3.65 20.96
N LEU A 371 57.40 -4.72 20.17
CA LEU A 371 58.45 -5.73 20.21
C LEU A 371 59.74 -5.26 19.53
N LEU A 372 59.66 -4.60 18.38
CA LEU A 372 60.81 -4.02 17.65
C LEU A 372 61.50 -2.92 18.46
N SER A 373 60.73 -2.05 19.13
CA SER A 373 61.28 -1.04 20.04
C SER A 373 61.92 -1.64 21.30
N ARG A 374 61.47 -2.82 21.75
CA ARG A 374 62.14 -3.60 22.82
C ARG A 374 63.42 -4.30 22.33
N LEU A 375 63.49 -4.66 21.05
CA LEU A 375 64.66 -5.25 20.40
C LEU A 375 65.71 -4.19 19.99
N ALA A 376 65.30 -2.93 19.79
CA ALA A 376 66.17 -1.80 19.48
C ALA A 376 66.84 -1.16 20.72
N GLY A 377 66.83 -1.85 21.87
CA GLY A 377 67.66 -1.48 23.03
C GLY A 377 69.17 -1.62 22.71
N PRO A 378 70.04 -0.82 23.33
CA PRO A 378 71.44 -0.72 22.94
C PRO A 378 72.22 -1.99 23.31
N GLY A 379 72.30 -2.95 22.39
CA GLY A 379 73.05 -4.18 22.64
C GLY A 379 72.85 -5.32 21.66
N SER A 380 72.81 -5.07 20.34
CA SER A 380 72.89 -6.17 19.37
C SER A 380 73.59 -5.73 18.07
N THR A 381 74.83 -6.17 17.94
CA THR A 381 75.69 -6.02 16.76
C THR A 381 75.34 -7.06 15.69
N GLY A 382 75.11 -6.59 14.47
CA GLY A 382 75.49 -7.25 13.23
C GLY A 382 74.65 -8.45 12.76
N ARG A 383 73.82 -8.23 11.74
CA ARG A 383 73.53 -9.23 10.70
C ARG A 383 73.13 -8.57 9.38
N SER A 384 73.62 -9.17 8.30
CA SER A 384 73.52 -8.76 6.90
C SER A 384 72.08 -8.46 6.47
N ILE A 385 71.86 -7.29 5.86
CA ILE A 385 70.57 -6.85 5.29
C ILE A 385 70.47 -7.43 3.88
N ALA A 386 69.96 -8.66 3.77
CA ALA A 386 69.62 -9.27 2.48
C ALA A 386 68.46 -10.29 2.57
N ASP A 387 67.69 -10.29 3.66
CA ASP A 387 66.52 -11.15 3.82
C ASP A 387 65.24 -10.31 3.91
N GLU A 388 64.24 -10.72 3.13
CA GLU A 388 62.89 -10.17 3.05
C GLU A 388 62.32 -9.81 4.43
N THR A 389 62.24 -8.52 4.73
CA THR A 389 61.59 -8.04 5.95
C THR A 389 60.12 -8.48 5.96
N PRO A 390 59.55 -8.92 7.09
CA PRO A 390 58.13 -9.30 7.19
C PRO A 390 57.15 -8.20 6.75
N GLU A 391 57.59 -6.94 6.75
CA GLU A 391 56.85 -5.79 6.24
C GLU A 391 56.65 -5.79 4.72
N LEU A 392 57.65 -6.25 3.95
CA LEU A 392 57.55 -6.37 2.48
C LEU A 392 56.57 -7.47 2.08
N ARG A 393 56.58 -8.62 2.76
CA ARG A 393 55.63 -9.73 2.51
C ARG A 393 54.18 -9.31 2.79
N LEU A 394 53.97 -8.54 3.86
CA LEU A 394 52.63 -8.03 4.19
C LEU A 394 52.13 -6.98 3.19
N LEU A 395 53.04 -6.15 2.64
CA LEU A 395 52.72 -5.22 1.55
C LEU A 395 52.33 -5.97 0.27
N GLU A 396 53.09 -6.99 -0.13
CA GLU A 396 52.77 -7.83 -1.30
C GLU A 396 51.44 -8.58 -1.14
N GLU A 397 51.15 -9.10 0.06
CA GLU A 397 49.87 -9.76 0.38
C GLU A 397 48.71 -8.76 0.33
N SER A 398 48.91 -7.54 0.84
CA SER A 398 47.94 -6.45 0.75
C SER A 398 47.68 -6.05 -0.70
N GLU A 399 48.72 -5.88 -1.52
CA GLU A 399 48.60 -5.60 -2.95
C GLU A 399 47.87 -6.69 -3.72
N ARG A 400 48.16 -7.97 -3.43
CA ARG A 400 47.45 -9.11 -4.01
C ARG A 400 45.97 -9.12 -3.65
N TRP A 401 45.64 -8.86 -2.38
CA TRP A 401 44.26 -8.78 -1.92
C TRP A 401 43.51 -7.61 -2.58
N MET A 402 44.16 -6.45 -2.71
CA MET A 402 43.60 -5.28 -3.38
C MET A 402 43.31 -5.56 -4.86
N ARG A 403 44.28 -6.13 -5.59
CA ARG A 403 44.09 -6.49 -7.00
C ARG A 403 42.98 -7.52 -7.18
N SER A 404 42.95 -8.56 -6.35
CA SER A 404 41.90 -9.58 -6.39
C SER A 404 40.51 -9.00 -6.09
N THR A 405 40.41 -8.06 -5.13
CA THR A 405 39.15 -7.37 -4.80
C THR A 405 38.67 -6.48 -5.95
N GLN A 406 39.60 -5.78 -6.62
CA GLN A 406 39.32 -4.96 -7.79
C GLN A 406 38.82 -5.82 -8.95
N GLU A 407 39.58 -6.86 -9.33
CA GLU A 407 39.26 -7.77 -10.44
C GLU A 407 37.91 -8.47 -10.21
N ALA A 408 37.64 -8.93 -8.98
CA ALA A 408 36.37 -9.55 -8.65
C ALA A 408 35.17 -8.58 -8.75
N TRP A 409 35.38 -7.30 -8.42
CA TRP A 409 34.34 -6.28 -8.59
C TRP A 409 34.10 -5.94 -10.05
N GLU A 410 35.16 -5.77 -10.84
CA GLU A 410 35.07 -5.50 -12.27
C GLU A 410 34.37 -6.63 -13.02
N ALA A 411 34.69 -7.90 -12.70
CA ALA A 411 34.00 -9.05 -13.26
C ALA A 411 32.49 -9.03 -12.97
N ARG A 412 32.09 -8.75 -11.73
CA ARG A 412 30.69 -8.62 -11.33
C ARG A 412 29.97 -7.47 -12.04
N LEU A 413 30.65 -6.34 -12.22
CA LEU A 413 30.10 -5.20 -12.93
C LEU A 413 29.88 -5.53 -14.41
N GLU A 414 30.80 -6.28 -15.02
CA GLU A 414 30.68 -6.71 -16.41
C GLU A 414 29.56 -7.74 -16.59
N GLU A 415 29.41 -8.70 -15.68
CA GLU A 415 28.25 -9.61 -15.65
C GLU A 415 26.92 -8.84 -15.58
N ALA A 416 26.85 -7.81 -14.73
CA ALA A 416 25.67 -6.96 -14.60
C ALA A 416 25.37 -6.17 -15.89
N ARG A 417 26.40 -5.68 -16.59
CA ARG A 417 26.27 -5.01 -17.89
C ARG A 417 25.79 -5.91 -19.00
N GLN A 418 26.12 -7.20 -18.95
CA GLN A 418 25.65 -8.20 -19.91
C GLN A 418 24.20 -8.63 -19.62
N GLU A 419 23.83 -8.75 -18.35
CA GLU A 419 22.51 -9.23 -17.97
C GLU A 419 21.40 -8.17 -18.11
N HIS A 420 21.75 -6.91 -17.86
CA HIS A 420 20.86 -5.77 -17.93
C HIS A 420 21.09 -4.98 -19.24
N PRO A 421 20.04 -4.39 -19.84
CA PRO A 421 20.20 -3.62 -21.07
C PRO A 421 21.25 -2.53 -20.90
N THR A 422 22.09 -2.28 -21.92
CA THR A 422 22.97 -1.10 -21.93
C THR A 422 22.16 0.18 -22.00
N GLU A 423 22.77 1.32 -21.71
CA GLU A 423 22.09 2.62 -21.78
C GLU A 423 21.60 2.89 -23.21
N MET A 424 22.43 2.59 -24.21
CA MET A 424 22.06 2.68 -25.62
C MET A 424 20.91 1.74 -25.98
N THR A 425 20.94 0.48 -25.51
CA THR A 425 19.83 -0.47 -25.72
C THR A 425 18.54 0.04 -25.06
N TYR A 426 18.63 0.58 -23.85
CA TYR A 426 17.48 1.15 -23.15
C TYR A 426 16.88 2.34 -23.91
N PHE A 427 17.71 3.29 -24.33
CA PHE A 427 17.26 4.41 -25.17
C PHE A 427 16.67 3.93 -26.50
N SER A 428 17.21 2.86 -27.09
CA SER A 428 16.63 2.26 -28.30
C SER A 428 15.25 1.64 -28.03
N ILE A 429 15.05 0.99 -26.87
CA ILE A 429 13.76 0.45 -26.45
C ILE A 429 12.77 1.59 -26.22
N LEU A 430 13.16 2.66 -25.54
CA LEU A 430 12.31 3.84 -25.33
C LEU A 430 11.98 4.55 -26.65
N ALA A 431 12.95 4.70 -27.55
CA ALA A 431 12.74 5.27 -28.87
C ALA A 431 11.83 4.39 -29.73
N GLN A 432 11.97 3.07 -29.64
CA GLN A 432 11.06 2.12 -30.27
C GLN A 432 9.65 2.23 -29.69
N GLU A 433 9.51 2.29 -28.37
CA GLU A 433 8.21 2.49 -27.70
C GLU A 433 7.55 3.80 -28.16
N ARG A 434 8.31 4.91 -28.23
CA ARG A 434 7.80 6.19 -28.76
C ARG A 434 7.36 6.08 -30.21
N ARG A 435 8.15 5.43 -31.07
CA ARG A 435 7.76 5.18 -32.48
C ARG A 435 6.49 4.33 -32.55
N MET A 436 6.39 3.29 -31.73
CA MET A 436 5.19 2.45 -31.67
C MET A 436 3.98 3.26 -31.20
N MET A 437 4.14 4.17 -30.23
CA MET A 437 3.09 5.11 -29.84
C MET A 437 2.71 5.99 -31.03
N GLU A 438 3.66 6.55 -31.78
CA GLU A 438 3.43 7.39 -32.96
C GLU A 438 2.86 6.64 -34.17
N THR A 439 2.81 5.29 -34.15
CA THR A 439 2.32 4.48 -35.28
C THR A 439 1.01 3.77 -34.97
N PHE A 440 0.88 3.15 -33.80
CA PHE A 440 -0.22 2.23 -33.50
C PHE A 440 -1.13 2.74 -32.37
N PRO A 441 -2.41 2.36 -32.37
CA PRO A 441 -3.25 2.40 -31.19
C PRO A 441 -2.71 1.46 -30.09
N TYR A 442 -2.99 1.75 -28.82
CA TYR A 442 -2.53 0.92 -27.71
C TYR A 442 -3.45 1.01 -26.50
N LEU A 443 -3.37 -0.01 -25.63
CA LEU A 443 -3.95 0.01 -24.30
C LEU A 443 -2.91 0.47 -23.29
N LEU A 444 -3.35 1.25 -22.32
CA LEU A 444 -2.53 1.78 -21.25
C LEU A 444 -3.18 1.38 -19.92
N ASN A 445 -2.44 0.66 -19.07
CA ASN A 445 -3.04 0.09 -17.88
C ASN A 445 -3.42 1.16 -16.83
N ILE A 446 -4.54 0.96 -16.16
CA ILE A 446 -5.00 1.79 -15.05
C ILE A 446 -5.05 0.93 -13.79
N ASN A 447 -4.59 1.47 -12.67
CA ASN A 447 -4.48 0.75 -11.41
C ASN A 447 -4.96 1.61 -10.25
N GLU A 448 -5.47 0.97 -9.19
CA GLU A 448 -5.82 1.64 -7.93
C GLU A 448 -4.64 2.44 -7.37
N ASP A 449 -3.41 1.93 -7.54
CA ASP A 449 -2.19 2.68 -7.25
C ASP A 449 -1.77 3.56 -8.44
N PRO A 450 -1.75 4.89 -8.26
CA PRO A 450 -1.28 5.81 -9.29
C PRO A 450 0.16 5.55 -9.76
N GLN A 451 1.03 4.95 -8.93
CA GLN A 451 2.41 4.59 -9.34
C GLN A 451 2.47 3.45 -10.35
N LEU A 452 1.46 2.58 -10.34
CA LEU A 452 1.39 1.41 -11.21
C LEU A 452 0.53 1.67 -12.44
N SER A 453 -0.22 2.77 -12.46
CA SER A 453 -0.94 3.25 -13.64
C SER A 453 0.03 3.75 -14.71
N TRP A 454 -0.35 3.60 -15.97
CA TRP A 454 0.39 4.12 -17.13
C TRP A 454 1.75 3.45 -17.39
N VAL A 455 2.06 2.36 -16.69
CA VAL A 455 3.35 1.64 -16.75
C VAL A 455 3.42 0.67 -17.93
N LEU A 456 2.33 -0.05 -18.20
CA LEU A 456 2.23 -1.08 -19.24
C LEU A 456 1.50 -0.53 -20.47
N LYS A 457 2.12 -0.72 -21.64
CA LYS A 457 1.57 -0.37 -22.95
C LYS A 457 1.40 -1.63 -23.79
N HIS A 458 0.20 -1.88 -24.27
CA HIS A 458 -0.08 -2.99 -25.18
C HIS A 458 -0.51 -2.46 -26.54
N PHE A 459 0.40 -2.51 -27.51
CA PHE A 459 0.17 -2.00 -28.86
C PHE A 459 -0.72 -2.93 -29.67
N ILE A 460 -1.70 -2.35 -30.38
CA ILE A 460 -2.65 -3.06 -31.24
C ILE A 460 -2.23 -2.82 -32.68
N GLN A 461 -1.37 -3.70 -33.20
CA GLN A 461 -0.91 -3.66 -34.58
C GLN A 461 -2.02 -4.09 -35.56
N ASP A 462 -1.83 -3.82 -36.84
CA ASP A 462 -2.80 -4.17 -37.88
C ASP A 462 -3.07 -5.68 -37.93
N GLY A 463 -4.33 -6.04 -38.15
CA GLY A 463 -4.80 -7.41 -38.10
C GLY A 463 -5.52 -7.75 -36.78
N THR A 464 -5.46 -9.02 -36.40
CA THR A 464 -6.19 -9.55 -35.24
C THR A 464 -5.24 -9.84 -34.09
N CYS A 465 -5.58 -9.35 -32.91
CA CYS A 465 -4.80 -9.43 -31.69
C CYS A 465 -5.68 -10.03 -30.59
N ASP A 466 -5.44 -11.29 -30.25
CA ASP A 466 -6.15 -11.96 -29.16
C ASP A 466 -5.52 -11.59 -27.81
N VAL A 467 -6.36 -11.44 -26.78
CA VAL A 467 -5.98 -11.15 -25.41
C VAL A 467 -6.50 -12.22 -24.45
N GLY A 468 -5.70 -12.64 -23.48
CA GLY A 468 -6.07 -13.65 -22.48
C GLY A 468 -4.87 -14.26 -21.76
N GLN A 469 -5.09 -15.30 -20.95
CA GLN A 469 -4.04 -15.91 -20.12
C GLN A 469 -3.01 -16.72 -20.90
N SER A 470 -3.41 -17.29 -22.05
CA SER A 470 -2.53 -18.15 -22.85
C SER A 470 -1.32 -17.38 -23.37
N THR A 471 -0.16 -18.04 -23.36
CA THR A 471 1.08 -17.51 -23.94
C THR A 471 1.04 -17.41 -25.47
N SER A 472 0.03 -18.01 -26.13
CA SER A 472 -0.19 -17.87 -27.57
C SER A 472 -0.88 -16.56 -27.96
N ASN A 473 -1.39 -15.79 -26.99
CA ASN A 473 -2.04 -14.52 -27.26
C ASN A 473 -1.03 -13.43 -27.58
N ALA A 474 -1.47 -12.44 -28.36
CA ALA A 474 -0.67 -11.26 -28.65
C ALA A 474 -0.57 -10.33 -27.42
N ILE A 475 -1.62 -10.27 -26.60
CA ILE A 475 -1.60 -9.59 -25.30
C ILE A 475 -1.84 -10.65 -24.22
N ILE A 476 -0.80 -10.94 -23.45
CA ILE A 476 -0.89 -11.90 -22.34
C ILE A 476 -1.36 -11.16 -21.10
N LEU A 477 -2.59 -11.44 -20.66
CA LEU A 477 -3.15 -10.91 -19.43
C LEU A 477 -3.50 -12.07 -18.51
N ARG A 478 -3.03 -11.99 -17.27
CA ARG A 478 -3.40 -12.91 -16.20
C ARG A 478 -4.11 -12.11 -15.13
N GLY A 479 -5.12 -12.69 -14.51
CA GLY A 479 -5.94 -12.05 -13.50
C GLY A 479 -7.27 -12.77 -13.30
N LEU A 480 -7.98 -12.43 -12.23
CA LEU A 480 -9.26 -13.07 -11.88
C LEU A 480 -10.30 -12.88 -12.99
N GLY A 481 -10.85 -13.99 -13.50
CA GLY A 481 -11.89 -13.96 -14.53
C GLY A 481 -11.40 -13.65 -15.94
N ILE A 482 -10.09 -13.66 -16.16
CA ILE A 482 -9.51 -13.65 -17.52
C ILE A 482 -9.47 -15.09 -18.02
N SER A 483 -9.91 -15.35 -19.25
CA SER A 483 -9.87 -16.70 -19.85
C SER A 483 -8.60 -16.88 -20.70
N ASP A 484 -8.29 -18.11 -21.10
CA ASP A 484 -7.16 -18.41 -21.98
C ASP A 484 -7.17 -17.56 -23.24
N LYS A 485 -8.35 -17.37 -23.83
CA LYS A 485 -8.61 -16.45 -24.94
C LYS A 485 -9.86 -15.64 -24.59
N HIS A 486 -9.66 -14.46 -24.03
CA HIS A 486 -10.72 -13.70 -23.36
C HIS A 486 -11.44 -12.73 -24.29
N ALA A 487 -10.69 -12.01 -25.12
CA ALA A 487 -11.25 -11.09 -26.11
C ALA A 487 -10.32 -10.98 -27.32
N THR A 488 -10.82 -10.34 -28.37
CA THR A 488 -10.10 -10.13 -29.62
C THR A 488 -10.20 -8.69 -30.05
N PHE A 489 -9.05 -8.04 -30.20
CA PHE A 489 -8.91 -6.77 -30.89
C PHE A 489 -8.72 -7.01 -32.38
N THR A 490 -9.36 -6.21 -33.21
CA THR A 490 -9.09 -6.17 -34.66
C THR A 490 -8.81 -4.73 -35.04
N ASN A 491 -7.62 -4.48 -35.56
CA ASN A 491 -7.22 -3.19 -36.11
C ASN A 491 -7.18 -3.29 -37.64
N ALA A 492 -7.99 -2.47 -38.30
CA ALA A 492 -7.98 -2.30 -39.75
C ALA A 492 -7.75 -0.82 -40.06
N ASP A 493 -6.52 -0.48 -40.48
CA ASP A 493 -6.09 0.88 -40.82
C ASP A 493 -6.38 1.90 -39.70
N GLY A 494 -5.99 1.58 -38.48
CA GLY A 494 -6.19 2.41 -37.29
C GLY A 494 -7.59 2.32 -36.67
N LYS A 495 -8.56 1.67 -37.32
CA LYS A 495 -9.91 1.46 -36.78
C LYS A 495 -9.93 0.19 -35.94
N VAL A 496 -9.88 0.36 -34.63
CA VAL A 496 -9.88 -0.76 -33.69
C VAL A 496 -11.29 -1.15 -33.29
N THR A 497 -11.52 -2.46 -33.25
CA THR A 497 -12.74 -3.07 -32.71
C THR A 497 -12.37 -4.12 -31.67
N LEU A 498 -13.21 -4.29 -30.66
CA LEU A 498 -13.05 -5.25 -29.57
C LEU A 498 -14.26 -6.18 -29.56
N ALA A 499 -14.01 -7.50 -29.52
CA ALA A 499 -15.05 -8.51 -29.39
C ALA A 499 -14.73 -9.45 -28.22
N PRO A 500 -15.66 -9.67 -27.28
CA PRO A 500 -15.54 -10.72 -26.27
C PRO A 500 -15.47 -12.11 -26.91
N ARG A 501 -14.81 -13.06 -26.25
CA ARG A 501 -14.91 -14.48 -26.60
C ARG A 501 -15.94 -15.15 -25.70
N ASP A 502 -16.88 -15.87 -26.30
CA ASP A 502 -17.95 -16.59 -25.59
C ASP A 502 -18.68 -15.68 -24.58
N MET A 503 -18.72 -16.08 -23.30
CA MET A 503 -19.35 -15.35 -22.20
C MET A 503 -18.33 -14.56 -21.35
N CYS A 504 -17.17 -14.23 -21.91
CA CYS A 504 -16.14 -13.46 -21.21
C CYS A 504 -16.62 -12.05 -20.86
N LYS A 505 -16.34 -11.60 -19.63
CA LYS A 505 -16.70 -10.27 -19.14
C LYS A 505 -15.80 -9.21 -19.76
N VAL A 506 -16.37 -8.40 -20.65
CA VAL A 506 -15.70 -7.24 -21.25
C VAL A 506 -16.62 -6.02 -21.10
N VAL A 507 -16.08 -4.93 -20.60
CA VAL A 507 -16.79 -3.67 -20.39
C VAL A 507 -16.10 -2.58 -21.19
N VAL A 508 -16.90 -1.76 -21.88
CA VAL A 508 -16.43 -0.55 -22.58
C VAL A 508 -17.25 0.65 -22.10
N ASN A 509 -16.58 1.66 -21.59
CA ASN A 509 -17.18 2.88 -21.05
C ASN A 509 -18.28 2.60 -20.01
N GLY A 510 -17.98 1.72 -19.04
CA GLY A 510 -18.90 1.27 -18.00
C GLY A 510 -19.98 0.26 -18.44
N VAL A 511 -20.15 0.01 -19.74
CA VAL A 511 -21.20 -0.86 -20.26
C VAL A 511 -20.64 -2.23 -20.67
N PRO A 512 -21.18 -3.35 -20.15
CA PRO A 512 -20.83 -4.69 -20.62
C PRO A 512 -21.18 -4.89 -22.10
N ILE A 513 -20.25 -5.43 -22.87
CA ILE A 513 -20.46 -5.72 -24.29
C ILE A 513 -20.55 -7.23 -24.52
N THR A 514 -21.42 -7.65 -25.45
CA THR A 514 -21.58 -9.06 -25.86
C THR A 514 -21.18 -9.30 -27.31
N GLY A 515 -21.04 -8.23 -28.09
CA GLY A 515 -20.71 -8.28 -29.51
C GLY A 515 -19.48 -7.44 -29.85
N LYS A 516 -19.18 -7.38 -31.15
CA LYS A 516 -18.07 -6.58 -31.68
C LYS A 516 -18.40 -5.09 -31.55
N THR A 517 -17.57 -4.36 -30.80
CA THR A 517 -17.72 -2.92 -30.53
C THR A 517 -16.55 -2.16 -31.13
N LYS A 518 -16.81 -1.03 -31.80
CA LYS A 518 -15.75 -0.12 -32.27
C LYS A 518 -15.25 0.73 -31.11
N LEU A 519 -13.93 0.80 -30.96
CA LEU A 519 -13.31 1.66 -29.96
C LEU A 519 -13.00 3.05 -30.54
N GLN A 520 -13.09 4.06 -29.69
CA GLN A 520 -12.75 5.46 -29.95
C GLN A 520 -11.63 5.89 -29.00
N HIS A 521 -10.82 6.87 -29.42
CA HIS A 521 -9.77 7.42 -28.56
C HIS A 521 -10.30 7.76 -27.17
N LEU A 522 -9.58 7.29 -26.14
CA LEU A 522 -9.86 7.40 -24.71
C LEU A 522 -10.94 6.47 -24.17
N ASP A 523 -11.47 5.50 -24.92
CA ASP A 523 -12.40 4.51 -24.36
C ASP A 523 -11.81 3.75 -23.17
N ARG A 524 -12.63 3.55 -22.13
CA ARG A 524 -12.26 2.78 -20.92
C ARG A 524 -12.65 1.34 -21.12
N VAL A 525 -11.66 0.45 -21.09
CA VAL A 525 -11.84 -0.99 -21.30
C VAL A 525 -11.54 -1.72 -20.00
N ILE A 526 -12.47 -2.55 -19.54
CA ILE A 526 -12.23 -3.48 -18.43
C ILE A 526 -12.37 -4.92 -18.96
N LEU A 527 -11.35 -5.73 -18.70
CA LEU A 527 -11.30 -7.15 -19.03
C LEU A 527 -11.36 -7.99 -17.75
N GLY A 528 -12.14 -9.06 -17.76
CA GLY A 528 -12.32 -9.94 -16.60
C GLY A 528 -13.01 -9.23 -15.44
N SER A 529 -12.56 -9.49 -14.21
CA SER A 529 -13.18 -8.92 -13.02
C SER A 529 -12.81 -7.45 -12.80
N ASN A 530 -11.57 -7.07 -13.14
CA ASN A 530 -11.03 -5.76 -12.73
C ASN A 530 -9.79 -5.28 -13.52
N SER A 531 -9.45 -5.89 -14.67
CA SER A 531 -8.28 -5.44 -15.44
C SER A 531 -8.62 -4.21 -16.29
N ALA A 532 -8.35 -3.02 -15.75
CA ALA A 532 -8.70 -1.73 -16.36
C ALA A 532 -7.60 -1.17 -17.28
N TYR A 533 -8.01 -0.69 -18.46
CA TYR A 533 -7.15 -0.09 -19.46
C TYR A 533 -7.80 1.12 -20.12
N LEU A 534 -7.04 2.18 -20.34
CA LEU A 534 -7.41 3.28 -21.21
C LEU A 534 -6.96 2.94 -22.64
N TYR A 535 -7.89 2.94 -23.59
CA TYR A 535 -7.57 2.78 -25.00
C TYR A 535 -7.14 4.11 -25.63
N VAL A 536 -5.91 4.15 -26.13
CA VAL A 536 -5.37 5.27 -26.87
C VAL A 536 -5.47 4.97 -28.36
N GLY A 537 -6.41 5.66 -29.02
CA GLY A 537 -6.65 5.60 -30.46
C GLY A 537 -5.44 5.91 -31.36
N PRO A 538 -5.61 5.77 -32.69
CA PRO A 538 -4.55 6.05 -33.67
C PRO A 538 -4.07 7.51 -33.56
N PRO A 539 -2.81 7.80 -33.96
CA PRO A 539 -2.22 9.14 -33.83
C PRO A 539 -3.09 10.29 -34.35
N ALA A 540 -3.82 10.07 -35.44
CA ALA A 540 -4.69 11.07 -36.05
C ALA A 540 -5.92 11.47 -35.20
N GLU A 541 -6.31 10.65 -34.22
CA GLU A 541 -7.45 10.90 -33.33
C GLU A 541 -7.05 11.49 -31.97
N ARG A 542 -5.74 11.63 -31.70
CA ARG A 542 -5.24 12.07 -30.39
C ARG A 542 -5.28 13.58 -30.26
N THR A 543 -5.79 14.04 -29.14
CA THR A 543 -5.83 15.45 -28.74
C THR A 543 -4.81 15.71 -27.61
N GLU A 544 -4.52 16.97 -27.31
CA GLU A 544 -3.71 17.36 -26.13
C GLU A 544 -4.50 17.22 -24.81
N GLU A 545 -5.34 16.18 -24.69
CA GLU A 545 -6.12 15.93 -23.49
C GLU A 545 -5.25 15.36 -22.36
N ASP A 546 -5.54 15.81 -21.14
CA ASP A 546 -4.87 15.33 -19.95
C ASP A 546 -5.37 13.92 -19.59
N LEU A 547 -4.58 12.92 -19.98
CA LEU A 547 -4.85 11.51 -19.68
C LEU A 547 -5.00 11.23 -18.18
N SER A 548 -4.40 12.05 -17.31
CA SER A 548 -4.45 11.85 -15.85
C SER A 548 -5.86 11.99 -15.28
N ARG A 549 -6.81 12.54 -16.03
CA ARG A 549 -8.24 12.59 -15.68
C ARG A 549 -8.88 11.20 -15.62
N TYR A 550 -8.36 10.23 -16.36
CA TYR A 550 -8.90 8.87 -16.44
C TYR A 550 -8.20 7.95 -15.43
N ASP A 551 -8.29 8.31 -14.16
CA ASP A 551 -7.78 7.48 -13.07
C ASP A 551 -8.72 6.30 -12.76
N TYR A 552 -8.28 5.44 -11.84
CA TYR A 552 -9.04 4.25 -11.48
C TYR A 552 -10.40 4.58 -10.86
N ASP A 553 -10.50 5.63 -10.03
CA ASP A 553 -11.75 6.08 -9.43
C ASP A 553 -12.76 6.55 -10.50
N PHE A 554 -12.28 7.17 -11.58
CA PHE A 554 -13.11 7.53 -12.74
C PHE A 554 -13.74 6.29 -13.39
N PHE A 555 -12.95 5.24 -13.66
CA PHE A 555 -13.46 3.98 -14.23
C PHE A 555 -14.53 3.35 -13.35
N GLN A 556 -14.29 3.29 -12.04
CA GLN A 556 -15.25 2.70 -11.10
C GLN A 556 -16.51 3.56 -10.97
N SER A 557 -16.40 4.89 -11.03
CA SER A 557 -17.55 5.80 -11.01
C SER A 557 -18.42 5.63 -12.26
N GLU A 558 -17.82 5.44 -13.42
CA GLU A 558 -18.52 5.20 -14.68
C GLU A 558 -19.26 3.85 -14.67
N LEU A 559 -18.61 2.80 -14.18
CA LEU A 559 -19.23 1.47 -14.03
C LEU A 559 -20.38 1.50 -13.01
N ALA A 560 -20.21 2.18 -11.87
CA ALA A 560 -21.29 2.39 -10.91
C ALA A 560 -22.49 3.13 -11.53
N ALA A 561 -22.23 4.19 -12.32
CA ALA A 561 -23.29 4.93 -13.01
C ALA A 561 -24.05 4.04 -14.01
N ALA A 562 -23.37 3.13 -14.70
CA ALA A 562 -23.97 2.17 -15.62
C ALA A 562 -24.86 1.12 -14.91
N GLU A 563 -24.49 0.72 -13.68
CA GLU A 563 -25.36 -0.07 -12.78
C GLU A 563 -26.52 0.74 -12.19
N GLY A 564 -26.61 2.02 -12.54
CA GLY A 564 -27.65 2.91 -12.06
C GLY A 564 -27.37 3.50 -10.68
N PHE A 565 -26.12 3.47 -10.22
CA PHE A 565 -25.67 4.03 -8.95
C PHE A 565 -24.88 5.33 -9.15
N SER A 566 -25.45 6.47 -8.76
CA SER A 566 -24.79 7.78 -8.88
C SER A 566 -25.05 8.67 -7.67
N VAL A 567 -24.19 9.67 -7.49
CA VAL A 567 -24.35 10.69 -6.44
C VAL A 567 -25.74 11.35 -6.50
N ASP A 568 -26.22 11.70 -7.69
CA ASP A 568 -27.52 12.34 -7.88
C ASP A 568 -28.68 11.44 -7.45
N LYS A 569 -28.62 10.13 -7.78
CA LYS A 569 -29.64 9.16 -7.37
C LYS A 569 -29.63 8.89 -5.87
N LEU A 570 -28.45 8.89 -5.25
CA LEU A 570 -28.32 8.80 -3.79
C LEU A 570 -28.80 10.07 -3.08
N GLY A 571 -28.67 11.24 -3.72
CA GLY A 571 -28.98 12.55 -3.13
C GLY A 571 -30.40 13.06 -3.37
N ALA A 572 -31.21 12.39 -4.19
CA ALA A 572 -32.53 12.84 -4.64
C ALA A 572 -33.59 13.05 -3.52
N ALA A 573 -33.25 12.80 -2.25
CA ALA A 573 -34.14 12.97 -1.09
C ALA A 573 -33.98 14.30 -0.32
N GLY A 574 -33.07 15.23 -0.70
CA GLY A 574 -32.99 16.48 0.07
C GLY A 574 -32.04 17.57 -0.45
N SER A 575 -32.56 18.80 -0.42
CA SER A 575 -31.91 20.10 -0.61
C SER A 575 -31.75 20.63 -2.06
N GLY A 576 -32.41 21.75 -2.32
CA GLY A 576 -32.36 22.51 -3.58
C GLY A 576 -31.11 23.38 -3.76
N GLU A 577 -30.01 23.03 -3.10
CA GLU A 577 -28.69 23.63 -3.32
C GLU A 577 -27.82 22.56 -3.95
N GLY A 578 -27.39 22.72 -5.21
CA GLY A 578 -26.74 21.68 -6.03
C GLY A 578 -25.37 21.15 -5.57
N ARG A 579 -25.13 20.95 -4.27
CA ARG A 579 -24.01 20.19 -3.71
C ARG A 579 -24.55 18.99 -2.94
N ALA A 580 -24.12 17.80 -3.34
CA ALA A 580 -24.50 16.55 -2.68
C ALA A 580 -24.08 16.54 -1.20
N ASP A 581 -24.91 15.91 -0.36
CA ASP A 581 -24.64 15.72 1.06
C ASP A 581 -23.30 14.96 1.27
N PRO A 582 -22.44 15.38 2.22
CA PRO A 582 -21.16 14.70 2.49
C PRO A 582 -21.29 13.20 2.78
N SER A 583 -22.38 12.76 3.43
CA SER A 583 -22.65 11.33 3.69
C SER A 583 -22.97 10.57 2.41
N VAL A 584 -23.66 11.20 1.45
CA VAL A 584 -23.95 10.64 0.13
C VAL A 584 -22.66 10.45 -0.67
N LEU A 585 -21.78 11.46 -0.65
CA LEU A 585 -20.48 11.38 -1.32
C LEU A 585 -19.58 10.32 -0.69
N ALA A 586 -19.57 10.21 0.64
CA ALA A 586 -18.82 9.17 1.34
C ALA A 586 -19.33 7.75 0.98
N ALA A 587 -20.65 7.55 0.96
CA ALA A 587 -21.25 6.29 0.56
C ALA A 587 -20.94 5.96 -0.92
N PHE A 588 -20.98 6.96 -1.81
CA PHE A 588 -20.60 6.78 -3.21
C PHE A 588 -19.13 6.34 -3.36
N HIS A 589 -18.21 7.01 -2.67
CA HIS A 589 -16.79 6.63 -2.67
C HIS A 589 -16.55 5.23 -2.11
N ASP A 590 -17.31 4.82 -1.09
CA ASP A 590 -17.23 3.47 -0.55
C ASP A 590 -17.77 2.42 -1.52
N TYR A 591 -18.83 2.74 -2.25
CA TYR A 591 -19.40 1.86 -3.27
C TYR A 591 -18.40 1.60 -4.40
N ILE A 592 -17.85 2.65 -5.02
CA ILE A 592 -16.92 2.52 -6.16
C ILE A 592 -15.65 1.75 -5.78
N LYS A 593 -15.20 1.83 -4.51
CA LYS A 593 -14.05 1.07 -4.01
C LYS A 593 -14.36 -0.39 -3.75
N LEU A 594 -15.58 -0.70 -3.30
CA LEU A 594 -15.98 -2.07 -2.99
C LEU A 594 -16.42 -2.87 -4.21
N MET A 595 -16.94 -2.20 -5.23
CA MET A 595 -17.45 -2.81 -6.45
C MET A 595 -16.44 -3.76 -7.13
N PRO A 596 -15.17 -3.38 -7.39
CA PRO A 596 -14.19 -4.30 -7.96
C PRO A 596 -13.89 -5.49 -7.04
N LEU A 597 -13.85 -5.28 -5.72
CA LEU A 597 -13.61 -6.34 -4.75
C LEU A 597 -14.77 -7.35 -4.72
N VAL A 598 -16.01 -6.89 -4.87
CA VAL A 598 -17.21 -7.74 -4.97
C VAL A 598 -17.20 -8.54 -6.27
N ALA A 599 -16.80 -7.93 -7.39
CA ALA A 599 -16.63 -8.63 -8.66
C ALA A 599 -15.59 -9.78 -8.54
N GLU A 600 -14.45 -9.51 -7.91
CA GLU A 600 -13.40 -10.50 -7.65
C GLU A 600 -13.86 -11.61 -6.70
N ALA A 601 -14.57 -11.28 -5.61
CA ALA A 601 -15.12 -12.27 -4.68
C ALA A 601 -16.13 -13.21 -5.34
N ASN A 602 -17.02 -12.67 -6.19
CA ASN A 602 -17.92 -13.46 -7.01
C ASN A 602 -17.17 -14.38 -7.98
N GLN A 603 -16.10 -13.87 -8.60
CA GLN A 603 -15.28 -14.67 -9.51
C GLN A 603 -14.57 -15.82 -8.79
N MET A 604 -13.96 -15.56 -7.62
CA MET A 604 -13.34 -16.60 -6.80
C MET A 604 -14.37 -17.64 -6.33
N SER A 605 -15.56 -17.20 -5.91
CA SER A 605 -16.66 -18.10 -5.52
C SER A 605 -17.06 -19.04 -6.67
N GLN A 606 -17.13 -18.52 -7.90
CA GLN A 606 -17.45 -19.31 -9.08
C GLN A 606 -16.37 -20.36 -9.39
N GLU A 607 -15.10 -19.96 -9.41
CA GLU A 607 -13.99 -20.86 -9.76
C GLU A 607 -13.71 -21.91 -8.68
N LEU A 608 -13.83 -21.54 -7.41
CA LEU A 608 -13.72 -22.45 -6.26
C LEU A 608 -15.01 -23.25 -5.98
N LYS A 609 -16.08 -23.02 -6.76
CA LYS A 609 -17.39 -23.67 -6.60
C LYS A 609 -17.97 -23.53 -5.19
N LYS A 610 -17.90 -22.32 -4.63
CA LYS A 610 -18.42 -21.99 -3.28
C LYS A 610 -19.90 -21.60 -3.26
N GLU A 611 -20.50 -21.38 -4.43
CA GLU A 611 -21.95 -21.11 -4.60
C GLU A 611 -22.46 -19.84 -3.89
N LEU A 612 -21.57 -18.89 -3.57
CA LEU A 612 -21.94 -17.61 -2.99
C LEU A 612 -21.98 -16.48 -4.01
N LYS A 613 -22.97 -15.61 -3.87
CA LYS A 613 -23.14 -14.36 -4.61
C LYS A 613 -23.01 -13.17 -3.65
N PHE A 614 -22.15 -12.22 -4.00
CA PHE A 614 -21.89 -10.98 -3.26
C PHE A 614 -22.50 -9.80 -4.01
N GLU A 615 -23.23 -8.93 -3.32
CA GLU A 615 -23.92 -7.77 -3.89
C GLU A 615 -23.78 -6.56 -2.96
N LEU A 616 -23.48 -5.38 -3.51
CA LEU A 616 -23.44 -4.15 -2.73
C LEU A 616 -24.86 -3.64 -2.43
N LYS A 617 -25.06 -3.19 -1.19
CA LYS A 617 -26.32 -2.65 -0.70
C LYS A 617 -26.09 -1.39 0.10
N VAL A 618 -26.91 -0.36 -0.14
CA VAL A 618 -26.93 0.85 0.68
C VAL A 618 -27.84 0.59 1.87
N LYS A 619 -27.29 0.79 3.06
CA LYS A 619 -28.03 0.75 4.31
C LYS A 619 -28.23 2.17 4.80
N ASN A 620 -29.49 2.58 4.94
CA ASN A 620 -29.83 3.81 5.65
C ASN A 620 -29.78 3.52 7.16
N LEU A 621 -28.90 4.22 7.88
CA LEU A 621 -28.82 4.13 9.33
C LEU A 621 -29.91 5.07 9.86
N ALA A 622 -31.02 4.48 10.30
CA ALA A 622 -32.18 5.18 10.84
C ALA A 622 -31.80 6.08 12.04
N LEU A 623 -31.44 7.31 11.74
CA LEU A 623 -31.71 8.50 12.54
C LEU A 623 -32.39 9.45 11.56
N SER A 624 -33.67 9.20 11.31
CA SER A 624 -34.53 10.17 10.67
C SER A 624 -34.64 11.35 11.62
N ASP A 625 -34.38 12.59 11.17
CA ASP A 625 -34.82 13.74 11.95
C ASP A 625 -36.35 13.69 12.11
N SER A 626 -36.95 14.53 12.96
CA SER A 626 -38.40 14.57 13.16
C SER A 626 -39.22 14.91 11.89
N ARG A 627 -38.56 15.03 10.73
CA ARG A 627 -39.11 15.26 9.39
C ARG A 627 -38.79 14.12 8.40
N GLY A 628 -38.17 13.02 8.84
CA GLY A 628 -37.95 11.84 8.01
C GLY A 628 -36.65 11.80 7.20
N HIS A 629 -35.67 12.69 7.45
CA HIS A 629 -34.42 12.69 6.67
C HIS A 629 -33.37 11.73 7.25
N ASP A 630 -32.89 10.77 6.44
CA ASP A 630 -31.79 9.87 6.80
C ASP A 630 -30.46 10.63 6.96
N LEU A 631 -29.91 10.64 8.16
CA LEU A 631 -28.69 11.41 8.47
C LEU A 631 -27.37 10.70 8.12
N GLN A 632 -27.36 9.38 7.90
CA GLN A 632 -26.15 8.61 7.53
C GLN A 632 -26.44 7.39 6.65
N LYS A 633 -25.72 7.29 5.52
CA LYS A 633 -25.74 6.13 4.60
C LYS A 633 -24.47 5.31 4.76
N GLU A 634 -24.57 3.98 4.80
CA GLU A 634 -23.44 3.05 4.85
C GLU A 634 -23.55 2.01 3.73
N ILE A 635 -22.42 1.61 3.14
CA ILE A 635 -22.37 0.51 2.17
C ILE A 635 -22.13 -0.82 2.89
N THR A 636 -22.96 -1.81 2.60
CA THR A 636 -22.89 -3.18 3.09
C THR A 636 -22.82 -4.16 1.93
N VAL A 637 -22.42 -5.40 2.21
CA VAL A 637 -22.34 -6.48 1.21
C VAL A 637 -23.33 -7.57 1.59
N LYS A 638 -24.37 -7.75 0.77
CA LYS A 638 -25.29 -8.89 0.86
C LYS A 638 -24.60 -10.12 0.26
N VAL A 639 -24.55 -11.20 1.02
CA VAL A 639 -24.00 -12.49 0.59
C VAL A 639 -25.16 -13.48 0.53
N THR A 640 -25.36 -14.13 -0.61
CA THR A 640 -26.45 -15.10 -0.81
C THR A 640 -25.87 -16.43 -1.25
N HIS A 641 -26.25 -17.52 -0.58
CA HIS A 641 -25.93 -18.87 -1.03
C HIS A 641 -26.95 -19.32 -2.08
N ALA A 642 -26.49 -19.64 -3.29
CA ALA A 642 -27.36 -19.91 -4.44
C ALA A 642 -28.29 -21.12 -4.25
N THR A 643 -27.80 -22.17 -3.57
CA THR A 643 -28.56 -23.41 -3.35
C THR A 643 -29.45 -23.40 -2.11
N THR A 644 -28.97 -22.89 -0.97
CA THR A 644 -29.72 -22.90 0.30
C THR A 644 -30.59 -21.65 0.50
N ASN A 645 -30.42 -20.61 -0.33
CA ASN A 645 -31.03 -19.30 -0.20
C ASN A 645 -30.73 -18.59 1.15
N GLN A 646 -29.69 -19.01 1.86
CA GLN A 646 -29.23 -18.31 3.07
C GLN A 646 -28.61 -16.96 2.69
N VAL A 647 -28.92 -15.94 3.49
CA VAL A 647 -28.47 -14.56 3.27
C VAL A 647 -27.72 -14.04 4.49
N TRP A 648 -26.57 -13.41 4.25
CA TRP A 648 -25.81 -12.66 5.24
C TRP A 648 -25.65 -11.21 4.80
N VAL A 649 -25.53 -10.29 5.75
CA VAL A 649 -25.22 -8.89 5.49
C VAL A 649 -23.90 -8.56 6.18
N TRP A 650 -22.85 -8.40 5.40
CA TRP A 650 -21.53 -8.06 5.89
C TRP A 650 -21.31 -6.56 5.85
N SER A 651 -20.69 -6.01 6.89
CA SER A 651 -20.15 -4.66 6.81
C SER A 651 -19.04 -4.60 5.77
N LYS A 652 -18.76 -3.40 5.26
CA LYS A 652 -17.59 -3.11 4.42
C LYS A 652 -16.31 -3.76 4.97
N ALA A 653 -16.05 -3.60 6.27
CA ALA A 653 -14.82 -4.08 6.87
C ALA A 653 -14.76 -5.61 7.01
N LYS A 654 -15.86 -6.27 7.39
CA LYS A 654 -15.94 -7.74 7.43
C LYS A 654 -15.69 -8.31 6.04
N PHE A 655 -16.32 -7.73 5.02
CA PHE A 655 -16.12 -8.17 3.63
C PHE A 655 -14.66 -7.99 3.16
N ILE A 656 -14.05 -6.82 3.36
CA ILE A 656 -12.66 -6.56 2.94
C ILE A 656 -11.69 -7.55 3.58
N ASN A 657 -11.89 -7.90 4.85
CA ASN A 657 -11.08 -8.90 5.54
C ASN A 657 -11.27 -10.30 4.94
N ARG A 658 -12.51 -10.74 4.76
CA ARG A 658 -12.80 -12.07 4.20
C ARG A 658 -12.33 -12.19 2.77
N LYS A 659 -12.49 -11.15 1.96
CA LYS A 659 -11.97 -11.10 0.58
C LYS A 659 -10.48 -11.38 0.54
N PHE A 660 -9.69 -10.84 1.46
CA PHE A 660 -8.25 -11.15 1.53
C PHE A 660 -7.98 -12.63 1.79
N LEU A 661 -8.72 -13.24 2.72
CA LEU A 661 -8.59 -14.66 3.01
C LEU A 661 -9.05 -15.52 1.81
N MET A 662 -10.07 -15.06 1.07
CA MET A 662 -10.49 -15.69 -0.20
C MET A 662 -9.36 -15.66 -1.23
N GLU A 663 -8.64 -14.53 -1.37
CA GLU A 663 -7.49 -14.41 -2.28
C GLU A 663 -6.37 -15.38 -1.92
N GLU A 664 -6.05 -15.52 -0.63
CA GLU A 664 -5.02 -16.48 -0.19
C GLU A 664 -5.43 -17.93 -0.53
N LEU A 665 -6.69 -18.28 -0.27
CA LEU A 665 -7.22 -19.60 -0.61
C LEU A 665 -7.21 -19.85 -2.13
N TYR A 666 -7.57 -18.82 -2.90
CA TYR A 666 -7.55 -18.86 -4.36
C TYR A 666 -6.13 -18.94 -4.92
N GLN A 667 -5.13 -18.30 -4.30
CA GLN A 667 -3.74 -18.42 -4.72
C GLN A 667 -3.24 -19.87 -4.55
N ARG A 668 -3.56 -20.52 -3.44
CA ARG A 668 -3.25 -21.95 -3.21
C ARG A 668 -3.91 -22.85 -4.26
N PHE A 669 -5.16 -22.55 -4.62
CA PHE A 669 -5.86 -23.23 -5.70
C PHE A 669 -5.10 -23.13 -7.03
N LEU A 670 -4.63 -21.93 -7.40
CA LEU A 670 -3.85 -21.72 -8.62
C LEU A 670 -2.49 -22.43 -8.60
N GLU A 671 -1.88 -22.57 -7.43
CA GLU A 671 -0.62 -23.30 -7.24
C GLU A 671 -0.80 -24.83 -7.22
N GLY A 672 -2.04 -25.31 -7.31
CA GLY A 672 -2.38 -26.74 -7.26
C GLY A 672 -2.27 -27.35 -5.86
N GLU A 673 -2.26 -26.52 -4.82
CA GLU A 673 -2.26 -26.96 -3.42
C GLU A 673 -3.66 -27.38 -2.95
N ASN A 674 -3.73 -28.08 -1.81
CA ASN A 674 -5.02 -28.43 -1.22
C ASN A 674 -5.73 -27.16 -0.69
N THR A 675 -6.99 -27.00 -1.08
CA THR A 675 -7.87 -25.88 -0.69
C THR A 675 -8.85 -26.28 0.41
N ASP A 676 -8.81 -27.53 0.90
CA ASP A 676 -9.61 -27.96 2.02
C ASP A 676 -9.18 -27.21 3.30
N VAL A 677 -10.14 -26.49 3.86
CA VAL A 677 -9.99 -25.77 5.13
C VAL A 677 -11.12 -26.18 6.05
N ASN A 678 -10.84 -26.21 7.36
CA ASN A 678 -11.88 -26.39 8.35
C ASN A 678 -12.96 -25.31 8.17
N GLN A 679 -14.23 -25.66 8.41
CA GLN A 679 -15.38 -24.75 8.26
C GLN A 679 -15.15 -23.39 8.94
N ASP A 680 -14.63 -23.39 10.16
CA ASP A 680 -14.29 -22.20 10.96
C ASP A 680 -13.15 -21.33 10.40
N SER A 681 -12.44 -21.82 9.39
CA SER A 681 -11.34 -21.17 8.69
C SER A 681 -11.66 -20.91 7.21
N ASP A 682 -12.85 -21.33 6.74
CA ASP A 682 -13.28 -21.09 5.37
C ASP A 682 -13.76 -19.64 5.23
N PRO A 683 -13.09 -18.80 4.41
CA PRO A 683 -13.48 -17.41 4.26
C PRO A 683 -14.84 -17.21 3.56
N PHE A 684 -15.36 -18.25 2.92
CA PHE A 684 -16.70 -18.26 2.32
C PHE A 684 -17.77 -18.69 3.33
N TRP A 685 -17.44 -19.23 4.50
CA TRP A 685 -18.44 -19.69 5.46
C TRP A 685 -18.68 -18.69 6.59
N ASP A 686 -19.95 -18.48 6.97
CA ASP A 686 -20.35 -17.64 8.10
C ASP A 686 -21.53 -18.30 8.83
N PRO A 687 -21.58 -18.34 10.18
CA PRO A 687 -22.78 -18.80 10.87
C PRO A 687 -23.98 -17.93 10.53
N VAL A 688 -25.17 -18.54 10.49
CA VAL A 688 -26.42 -17.78 10.30
C VAL A 688 -26.76 -17.09 11.63
N GLU A 689 -26.79 -15.77 11.60
CA GLU A 689 -27.17 -14.91 12.72
C GLU A 689 -28.51 -14.22 12.43
N VAL A 690 -29.20 -13.73 13.47
CA VAL A 690 -30.44 -12.95 13.29
C VAL A 690 -30.08 -11.62 12.63
N VAL A 691 -30.59 -11.37 11.42
CA VAL A 691 -30.35 -10.14 10.66
C VAL A 691 -31.57 -9.23 10.76
N HIS A 692 -31.34 -7.92 10.89
CA HIS A 692 -32.39 -6.91 10.79
C HIS A 692 -32.86 -6.77 9.33
N VAL A 693 -34.07 -7.24 9.04
CA VAL A 693 -34.66 -7.27 7.69
C VAL A 693 -35.25 -5.92 7.29
N GLY A 694 -35.86 -5.20 8.23
CA GLY A 694 -36.56 -3.96 7.95
C GLY A 694 -37.18 -3.35 9.19
N SER A 695 -37.86 -2.23 9.02
CA SER A 695 -38.58 -1.52 10.08
C SER A 695 -40.02 -1.26 9.66
N ALA A 696 -40.93 -1.39 10.61
CA ALA A 696 -42.33 -1.04 10.47
C ALA A 696 -42.65 0.10 11.44
N HIS A 697 -43.41 1.10 10.98
CA HIS A 697 -43.76 2.27 11.75
C HIS A 697 -45.23 2.22 12.13
N VAL A 698 -45.51 2.25 13.43
CA VAL A 698 -46.88 2.16 13.96
C VAL A 698 -47.25 3.46 14.67
N TRP A 699 -48.42 4.02 14.35
CA TRP A 699 -48.85 5.29 14.91
C TRP A 699 -49.53 5.10 16.26
N LEU A 700 -48.83 5.47 17.33
CA LEU A 700 -49.26 5.20 18.71
C LEU A 700 -50.37 6.11 19.24
N GLN A 701 -51.03 6.91 18.39
CA GLN A 701 -52.02 7.90 18.82
C GLN A 701 -53.19 7.28 19.60
N ALA A 702 -53.62 6.07 19.22
CA ALA A 702 -54.68 5.33 19.93
C ALA A 702 -54.32 5.01 21.39
N LEU A 703 -53.04 4.79 21.69
CA LEU A 703 -52.58 4.50 23.05
C LEU A 703 -52.71 5.71 23.99
N ALA A 704 -52.74 6.93 23.45
CA ALA A 704 -53.00 8.15 24.23
C ALA A 704 -54.42 8.18 24.82
N TYR A 705 -55.34 7.39 24.26
CA TYR A 705 -56.71 7.20 24.75
C TYR A 705 -56.90 5.88 25.50
N ARG A 706 -55.81 5.11 25.73
CA ARG A 706 -55.84 3.72 26.19
C ARG A 706 -56.77 2.83 25.34
N MET A 707 -56.77 3.04 24.04
CA MET A 707 -57.47 2.18 23.10
C MET A 707 -56.54 1.10 22.56
N LYS A 708 -57.07 -0.11 22.34
CA LYS A 708 -56.38 -1.14 21.57
C LYS A 708 -56.22 -0.65 20.12
N LEU A 709 -55.05 -0.89 19.55
CA LEU A 709 -54.74 -0.64 18.14
C LEU A 709 -54.46 -1.98 17.47
N GLU A 710 -55.18 -2.25 16.37
CA GLU A 710 -54.90 -3.34 15.44
C GLU A 710 -54.55 -2.69 14.11
N GLU A 711 -53.33 -2.88 13.64
CA GLU A 711 -52.83 -2.22 12.44
C GLU A 711 -52.07 -3.21 11.56
N GLN A 712 -52.38 -3.17 10.26
CA GLN A 712 -51.57 -3.81 9.24
C GLN A 712 -50.52 -2.79 8.78
N THR A 713 -49.24 -3.10 8.98
CA THR A 713 -48.12 -2.24 8.60
C THR A 713 -47.14 -2.98 7.71
N GLU A 714 -46.59 -2.25 6.74
CA GLU A 714 -45.53 -2.74 5.86
C GLU A 714 -44.20 -2.77 6.65
N LEU A 715 -43.46 -3.87 6.51
CA LEU A 715 -42.07 -3.98 6.92
C LEU A 715 -41.20 -3.54 5.75
N LEU A 716 -40.63 -2.34 5.86
CA LEU A 716 -39.80 -1.77 4.82
C LEU A 716 -38.33 -2.11 5.07
N ASN A 717 -37.63 -2.62 4.05
CA ASN A 717 -36.18 -2.81 4.12
C ASN A 717 -35.43 -1.48 4.04
N SER A 718 -34.10 -1.56 4.05
CA SER A 718 -33.22 -0.39 3.96
C SER A 718 -33.31 0.39 2.63
N GLU A 719 -33.96 -0.16 1.62
CA GLU A 719 -34.21 0.48 0.32
C GLU A 719 -35.62 1.11 0.27
N GLY A 720 -36.41 1.00 1.34
CA GLY A 720 -37.80 1.45 1.38
C GLY A 720 -38.76 0.54 0.60
N LEU A 721 -38.32 -0.69 0.26
CA LEU A 721 -39.16 -1.70 -0.37
C LEU A 721 -39.82 -2.57 0.69
N GLU A 722 -41.06 -2.98 0.42
CA GLU A 722 -41.83 -3.89 1.26
C GLU A 722 -41.24 -5.31 1.19
N GLU A 723 -40.81 -5.84 2.33
CA GLU A 723 -40.34 -7.24 2.47
C GLU A 723 -41.39 -8.14 3.10
N ALA A 724 -42.27 -7.56 3.92
CA ALA A 724 -43.34 -8.28 4.57
C ALA A 724 -44.46 -7.33 4.97
N VAL A 725 -45.63 -7.89 5.20
CA VAL A 725 -46.73 -7.24 5.88
C VAL A 725 -46.84 -7.82 7.28
N LEU A 726 -46.87 -6.93 8.28
CA LEU A 726 -47.10 -7.30 9.68
C LEU A 726 -48.54 -6.94 10.07
N LEU A 727 -49.21 -7.87 10.74
CA LEU A 727 -50.42 -7.58 11.50
C LEU A 727 -50.02 -7.42 12.97
N ILE A 728 -50.15 -6.21 13.51
CA ILE A 728 -49.69 -5.87 14.86
C ILE A 728 -50.88 -5.44 15.72
N ASP A 729 -50.95 -6.03 16.91
CA ASP A 729 -51.86 -5.61 17.98
C ASP A 729 -51.07 -4.91 19.09
N LEU A 730 -51.50 -3.70 19.44
CA LEU A 730 -50.99 -2.92 20.56
C LEU A 730 -52.10 -2.76 21.58
N SER A 731 -51.93 -3.40 22.73
CA SER A 731 -52.94 -3.42 23.79
C SER A 731 -52.43 -2.68 25.03
N PRO A 732 -53.08 -1.58 25.45
CA PRO A 732 -52.76 -0.90 26.69
C PRO A 732 -52.86 -1.86 27.87
N CYS A 733 -51.90 -1.79 28.79
CA CYS A 733 -51.88 -2.64 29.97
C CYS A 733 -51.42 -1.87 31.21
N SER A 734 -51.74 -2.42 32.36
CA SER A 734 -51.16 -1.96 33.62
C SER A 734 -49.73 -2.49 33.77
N SER A 735 -49.01 -1.98 34.78
CA SER A 735 -47.59 -2.29 34.98
C SER A 735 -47.31 -3.76 35.32
N ASP A 736 -48.33 -4.53 35.74
CA ASP A 736 -48.24 -5.98 35.99
C ASP A 736 -48.64 -6.82 34.76
N GLY A 737 -48.96 -6.18 33.64
CA GLY A 737 -49.31 -6.83 32.38
C GLY A 737 -50.80 -7.14 32.20
N ARG A 738 -51.70 -6.71 33.10
CA ARG A 738 -53.15 -6.86 32.87
C ARG A 738 -53.62 -5.88 31.79
N LEU A 739 -54.27 -6.42 30.74
CA LEU A 739 -54.85 -5.65 29.65
C LEU A 739 -56.03 -4.77 30.11
N PHE A 740 -56.08 -3.56 29.58
CA PHE A 740 -57.19 -2.63 29.77
C PHE A 740 -58.34 -2.94 28.80
N GLY A 741 -59.58 -2.85 29.29
CA GLY A 741 -60.80 -3.06 28.49
C GLY A 741 -61.41 -1.75 27.99
N GLU A 742 -62.60 -1.80 27.39
CA GLU A 742 -63.29 -0.61 26.89
C GLU A 742 -63.63 0.40 28.00
N ASP A 743 -63.86 -0.09 29.22
CA ASP A 743 -64.16 0.75 30.39
C ASP A 743 -62.95 1.56 30.91
N ASP A 744 -61.74 1.21 30.49
CA ASP A 744 -60.49 1.83 30.92
C ASP A 744 -60.00 2.92 29.95
N MET A 745 -60.77 3.20 28.90
CA MET A 745 -60.48 4.25 27.91
C MET A 745 -60.51 5.64 28.53
N VAL A 746 -59.63 6.52 28.04
CA VAL A 746 -59.54 7.92 28.49
C VAL A 746 -60.10 8.81 27.40
N ILE A 747 -60.98 9.75 27.75
CA ILE A 747 -61.62 10.66 26.79
C ILE A 747 -60.68 11.83 26.41
N ASP A 748 -59.97 12.39 27.39
CA ASP A 748 -58.97 13.45 27.18
C ASP A 748 -57.54 12.89 27.39
N PRO A 749 -56.73 12.75 26.33
CA PRO A 749 -55.38 12.19 26.43
C PRO A 749 -54.44 13.05 27.30
N LEU A 750 -54.78 14.32 27.54
CA LEU A 750 -54.01 15.21 28.42
C LEU A 750 -53.99 14.69 29.87
N GLU A 751 -54.97 13.89 30.30
CA GLU A 751 -55.01 13.27 31.63
C GLU A 751 -53.85 12.29 31.89
N LEU A 752 -53.22 11.79 30.82
CA LEU A 752 -52.09 10.87 30.88
C LEU A 752 -50.73 11.59 30.88
N LEU A 753 -50.70 12.92 30.75
CA LEU A 753 -49.44 13.67 30.77
C LEU A 753 -48.70 13.48 32.10
N GLY A 754 -47.41 13.13 32.00
CA GLY A 754 -46.57 12.84 33.16
C GLY A 754 -46.85 11.50 33.85
N ARG A 755 -47.78 10.69 33.33
CA ARG A 755 -48.08 9.34 33.83
C ARG A 755 -47.41 8.28 32.96
N ARG A 756 -47.02 7.17 33.58
CA ARG A 756 -46.49 6.00 32.87
C ARG A 756 -47.63 5.31 32.10
N VAL A 757 -47.36 4.94 30.85
CA VAL A 757 -48.25 4.13 30.00
C VAL A 757 -47.50 2.88 29.60
N ASP A 758 -48.04 1.72 29.95
CA ASP A 758 -47.52 0.41 29.55
C ASP A 758 -48.45 -0.20 28.49
N PHE A 759 -47.90 -0.97 27.57
CA PHE A 759 -48.66 -1.68 26.54
C PHE A 759 -47.94 -2.95 26.12
N GLN A 760 -48.70 -3.92 25.64
CA GLN A 760 -48.19 -5.14 25.05
C GLN A 760 -48.23 -5.03 23.53
N ILE A 761 -47.13 -5.44 22.90
CA ILE A 761 -47.02 -5.55 21.45
C ILE A 761 -47.15 -7.04 21.09
N HIS A 762 -48.12 -7.37 20.26
CA HIS A 762 -48.31 -8.71 19.73
C HIS A 762 -48.24 -8.64 18.21
N VAL A 763 -47.29 -9.37 17.61
CA VAL A 763 -47.21 -9.53 16.16
C VAL A 763 -48.01 -10.77 15.82
N ALA A 764 -49.26 -10.57 15.36
CA ALA A 764 -50.19 -11.64 15.10
C ALA A 764 -49.82 -12.43 13.83
N GLU A 765 -49.42 -11.72 12.78
CA GLU A 765 -49.00 -12.31 11.51
C GLU A 765 -47.80 -11.54 10.92
N CYS A 766 -46.94 -12.26 10.21
CA CYS A 766 -45.86 -11.72 9.39
C CYS A 766 -45.84 -12.48 8.07
N LEU A 767 -46.27 -11.83 6.99
CA LEU A 767 -46.38 -12.42 5.67
C LEU A 767 -45.31 -11.79 4.77
N GLY A 768 -44.29 -12.56 4.40
CA GLY A 768 -43.27 -12.09 3.45
C GLY A 768 -43.86 -11.88 2.05
N VAL A 769 -43.33 -10.87 1.34
CA VAL A 769 -43.73 -10.51 -0.04
C VAL A 769 -43.16 -11.49 -1.07
#